data_AF-C4XMU4-F1
#
_entry.id   AF-C4XMU4-F1
#
_cell.length_a   1.000
_cell.length_b   1.000
_cell.length_c   1.000
_cell.angle_alpha   90.00
_cell.angle_beta   90.00
_cell.angle_gamma   90.00
#
_symmetry.space_group_name_H-M   'P 1'
#
loop_
_entity.id
_entity.type
_entity.pdbx_description
1 polymer ?
#
loop_
_entity_poly.entity_id
_entity_poly.type
_entity_poly.pdbx_seq_one_letter_code
_entity_poly.pdbx_strand_id
1 'polypeptide(L)'
;MLLCPRQTQGSDTVNKKSTPFAPRLAPWAVCWLLAAALVGVLARPAPSPAVEPAQAAVRQPGEPARTPRETPAAQPLSAGASGDLRIVLKKSAPAEGTPRVGGAASFEAKVYRGEAELSPDAYECRWRSDGGARFLDPAGPFTNTAIFLRPGRERVWVEVVPRSGPSAGLAAVSEPVALDVAQPNFGLAASPAAPLVGEETTVAIRDFPVHDGVEFRWDPLPAHAKLVRVGERSLTFYPTEAKPVAVKVAAMAAGGGKQAAPLGKANIDVVARSYQVTVDNRGLLDTPATVWRDGEGPVAASGVAVGQRVGLRAAVTPTPPNPPLAYAWGLCPGAKAAGGEDTREITASRRETGPCQATVEVRDARGLLLGRGKGEFSVDVSQAELDAAAERAREVDRLVRDGAKAWAEGDPDRAAGEAGQAVRLSPKDAAAVAALDRIARDKGRLDSYLGRAASALAADDFDEASAMLDEAAKVNPKAAAIPAARQAIEARKETLGRIGKFLAQARDKWEAGEVEAALGLAGRAQELDPGHGEAKAARERYVAARDRLIAALKQSAAYLAAKRFDSAAKALDDARAVSPKFKAVAEMEAAIAARKQRAWSLDERLARARDQWNAGDADAALATVSEAAALDPEHQGAAHARKNLALARDNLAKAEERAETALGKGKLDEARSALADAAKINPRHPRIAELQTSVAHRAGRDQRLAALAAEAARRNAAGDLDGALLAISDMQALAPADPAVAAERAKLARARDAVQDALTRTRDFLAARRFDLALAALAEAEKVNTKLPTVAEWRQKVLAEKNRAEAELTTTLGQAAKLAEAKDFDGARRLLDAARDAGPLPPPLAAKAKELERRVAAGRQTQEAARREQDNRGKATISATADADRTARCQELGKQATAKRAAGDHAGAIRDYQALLTLCPDTCQAYNNVGTSLYSLGYTAESLPWFDEAVKCAPKEALYRENAALTRTRLAAPQPPKPGEAGPSCAAAFETAETRRGGGDLAGAAEGYKAVVARCPDFCAAYNNLGLTLHKQGRTPEALPFFEQALRCNPQDNLFKENYELTVKRLRTAEKRP
;
A
#
# COMPACT_ATOMS: atom_id res chain seq x y z
N MET A 1 -58.20 5.19 -7.93
CA MET A 1 -58.75 4.49 -9.12
C MET A 1 -57.59 3.96 -9.95
N LEU A 2 -57.79 2.85 -10.69
CA LEU A 2 -57.22 2.50 -12.02
C LEU A 2 -55.77 2.97 -12.35
N LEU A 3 -54.81 2.14 -12.80
CA LEU A 3 -54.82 0.78 -13.36
C LEU A 3 -53.41 0.12 -13.30
N CYS A 4 -53.32 -1.17 -13.64
CA CYS A 4 -52.09 -1.95 -13.89
C CYS A 4 -51.80 -2.08 -15.42
N PRO A 5 -50.78 -2.83 -15.91
CA PRO A 5 -49.35 -2.94 -15.53
C PRO A 5 -48.38 -2.97 -16.76
N ARG A 6 -47.05 -3.05 -16.52
CA ARG A 6 -45.92 -3.66 -17.32
C ARG A 6 -44.60 -3.04 -16.80
N GLN A 7 -43.49 -3.70 -16.47
CA GLN A 7 -42.82 -4.99 -16.80
C GLN A 7 -41.95 -4.98 -18.08
N THR A 8 -40.81 -5.70 -18.02
CA THR A 8 -39.62 -5.71 -18.93
C THR A 8 -38.81 -4.40 -18.92
N GLN A 9 -37.49 -4.36 -18.66
CA GLN A 9 -36.30 -5.09 -19.18
C GLN A 9 -35.93 -4.75 -20.63
N GLY A 10 -34.66 -4.42 -20.90
CA GLY A 10 -34.13 -4.33 -22.26
C GLY A 10 -32.98 -3.32 -22.46
N SER A 11 -31.76 -3.83 -22.42
CA SER A 11 -30.47 -3.29 -22.92
C SER A 11 -30.47 -2.21 -24.03
N ASP A 12 -29.57 -1.23 -23.86
CA ASP A 12 -28.55 -0.75 -24.81
C ASP A 12 -28.79 -0.85 -26.34
N THR A 13 -28.75 0.28 -27.06
CA THR A 13 -27.51 0.75 -27.77
C THR A 13 -27.69 1.98 -28.68
N VAL A 14 -26.72 2.91 -28.59
CA VAL A 14 -26.05 3.64 -29.73
C VAL A 14 -26.76 4.78 -30.52
N ASN A 15 -25.93 5.76 -30.95
CA ASN A 15 -26.14 6.88 -31.92
C ASN A 15 -26.93 8.13 -31.43
N LYS A 16 -26.65 9.38 -31.89
CA LYS A 16 -25.74 9.90 -32.95
C LYS A 16 -25.45 11.42 -32.79
N LYS A 17 -24.30 11.91 -33.35
CA LYS A 17 -23.97 13.33 -33.70
C LYS A 17 -23.73 14.31 -32.51
N SER A 18 -22.95 15.41 -32.60
CA SER A 18 -21.98 15.92 -33.61
C SER A 18 -20.97 16.95 -33.01
N THR A 19 -19.88 17.21 -33.73
CA THR A 19 -18.68 18.08 -33.45
C THR A 19 -18.89 19.59 -33.82
N PRO A 20 -17.91 20.56 -33.75
CA PRO A 20 -16.43 20.50 -33.52
C PRO A 20 -15.77 21.63 -32.64
N PHE A 21 -14.43 21.83 -32.77
CA PHE A 21 -13.45 22.75 -32.10
C PHE A 21 -12.86 22.25 -30.75
N ALA A 22 -11.59 21.86 -30.53
CA ALA A 22 -10.25 21.95 -31.20
C ALA A 22 -9.41 23.23 -30.95
N PRO A 23 -8.04 23.20 -30.95
CA PRO A 23 -7.03 22.11 -30.79
C PRO A 23 -6.03 22.40 -29.61
N ARG A 24 -4.93 21.68 -29.26
CA ARG A 24 -3.87 20.90 -29.96
C ARG A 24 -3.28 19.80 -29.02
N LEU A 25 -3.19 18.53 -29.47
CA LEU A 25 -1.99 17.80 -29.95
C LEU A 25 -0.97 17.26 -28.91
N ALA A 26 -0.85 15.93 -28.86
CA ALA A 26 0.31 15.14 -28.36
C ALA A 26 1.14 14.62 -29.59
N PRO A 27 2.04 13.59 -29.55
CA PRO A 27 1.79 12.21 -29.06
C PRO A 27 3.01 11.44 -28.44
N TRP A 28 2.85 10.13 -28.20
CA TRP A 28 3.90 9.13 -27.93
C TRP A 28 4.00 8.08 -29.06
N ALA A 29 5.20 7.56 -29.34
CA ALA A 29 5.54 6.19 -29.84
C ALA A 29 7.09 6.05 -29.82
N VAL A 30 7.81 4.97 -29.43
CA VAL A 30 7.63 3.49 -29.30
C VAL A 30 8.25 2.69 -30.47
N CYS A 31 9.00 1.62 -30.13
CA CYS A 31 9.71 0.62 -31.00
C CYS A 31 10.99 1.10 -31.74
N TRP A 32 11.97 0.25 -32.10
CA TRP A 32 12.58 -0.96 -31.47
C TRP A 32 13.89 -1.36 -32.23
N LEU A 33 14.77 -2.17 -31.62
CA LEU A 33 15.88 -2.98 -32.22
C LEU A 33 17.14 -2.35 -32.90
N LEU A 34 18.28 -2.51 -32.20
CA LEU A 34 19.56 -3.17 -32.60
C LEU A 34 20.37 -2.87 -33.91
N ALA A 35 21.69 -2.76 -33.67
CA ALA A 35 22.83 -3.37 -34.43
C ALA A 35 23.45 -2.70 -35.69
N ALA A 36 24.37 -1.75 -35.41
CA ALA A 36 25.83 -1.79 -35.72
C ALA A 36 26.40 -1.80 -37.18
N ALA A 37 27.68 -1.34 -37.25
CA ALA A 37 28.69 -1.52 -38.32
C ALA A 37 28.52 -0.74 -39.67
N LEU A 38 29.57 -0.23 -40.34
CA LEU A 38 30.95 0.17 -39.95
C LEU A 38 31.62 1.01 -41.08
N VAL A 39 32.84 1.53 -40.83
CA VAL A 39 33.81 2.18 -41.77
C VAL A 39 33.45 3.63 -42.17
N GLY A 40 34.36 4.61 -42.20
CA GLY A 40 35.79 4.69 -41.82
C GLY A 40 36.14 6.17 -41.52
N VAL A 41 37.29 6.55 -40.95
CA VAL A 41 38.67 6.19 -41.35
C VAL A 41 39.60 6.12 -40.12
N LEU A 42 40.53 5.16 -40.14
CA LEU A 42 41.64 4.98 -39.19
C LEU A 42 42.87 5.82 -39.66
N ALA A 43 43.96 6.03 -38.92
CA ALA A 43 44.52 5.26 -37.82
C ALA A 43 45.53 6.07 -36.97
N ARG A 44 45.83 5.58 -35.76
CA ARG A 44 47.21 5.57 -35.22
C ARG A 44 47.90 4.31 -35.75
N PRO A 45 49.23 4.32 -35.99
CA PRO A 45 50.13 3.85 -34.93
C PRO A 45 51.49 4.57 -34.87
N ALA A 46 52.22 4.36 -33.77
CA ALA A 46 53.67 4.47 -33.75
C ALA A 46 54.29 3.10 -34.08
N PRO A 47 55.55 3.06 -34.57
CA PRO A 47 56.58 2.46 -33.72
C PRO A 47 57.93 3.19 -33.77
N SER A 48 58.77 2.96 -32.77
CA SER A 48 60.22 3.21 -32.85
C SER A 48 60.91 2.09 -33.65
N PRO A 49 62.06 2.35 -34.29
CA PRO A 49 63.33 2.13 -33.59
C PRO A 49 64.38 3.25 -33.83
N ALA A 50 65.65 2.98 -33.52
CA ALA A 50 66.77 3.94 -33.48
C ALA A 50 67.64 3.96 -34.76
N VAL A 51 68.85 4.57 -34.64
CA VAL A 51 70.08 4.45 -35.47
C VAL A 51 70.52 5.72 -36.24
N GLU A 52 71.69 6.25 -35.85
CA GLU A 52 72.57 7.21 -36.58
C GLU A 52 73.26 6.53 -37.80
N PRO A 53 74.00 7.17 -38.75
CA PRO A 53 74.75 8.44 -38.64
C PRO A 53 74.86 9.27 -39.97
N ALA A 54 75.94 10.06 -40.09
CA ALA A 54 76.59 10.57 -41.33
C ALA A 54 75.95 11.78 -42.05
N GLN A 55 76.68 12.66 -42.77
CA GLN A 55 78.06 13.21 -42.69
C GLN A 55 78.24 14.26 -43.83
N ALA A 56 79.10 15.30 -43.64
CA ALA A 56 79.73 16.15 -44.70
C ALA A 56 78.80 16.96 -45.65
N ALA A 57 79.22 18.01 -46.39
CA ALA A 57 80.27 19.06 -46.33
C ALA A 57 79.78 20.26 -47.23
N VAL A 58 80.39 21.45 -47.43
CA VAL A 58 81.68 21.79 -48.10
C VAL A 58 81.95 23.34 -48.06
N ARG A 59 83.21 23.73 -47.78
CA ARG A 59 84.08 24.90 -48.15
C ARG A 59 83.63 26.33 -48.59
N GLN A 60 84.51 27.28 -48.18
CA GLN A 60 85.03 28.61 -48.70
C GLN A 60 85.26 28.76 -50.24
N PRO A 61 85.77 29.89 -50.86
CA PRO A 61 86.49 31.14 -50.39
C PRO A 61 86.00 32.49 -51.05
N GLY A 62 86.68 33.67 -51.10
CA GLY A 62 87.80 34.30 -50.33
C GLY A 62 88.79 35.24 -51.13
N GLU A 63 89.02 36.49 -50.65
CA GLU A 63 90.11 37.48 -51.02
C GLU A 63 90.21 38.03 -52.50
N PRO A 64 91.15 38.93 -52.96
CA PRO A 64 92.19 39.84 -52.36
C PRO A 64 92.32 41.30 -52.97
N ALA A 65 93.35 42.13 -52.60
CA ALA A 65 93.85 43.35 -53.32
C ALA A 65 95.33 43.80 -52.98
N ARG A 66 95.97 44.76 -53.70
CA ARG A 66 97.47 45.01 -53.77
C ARG A 66 97.98 46.43 -54.16
N THR A 67 99.30 46.75 -53.97
CA THR A 67 100.35 47.39 -54.90
C THR A 67 101.62 47.95 -54.14
N PRO A 68 102.89 48.17 -54.68
CA PRO A 68 103.39 48.44 -56.06
C PRO A 68 104.76 47.84 -56.67
N ARG A 69 106.01 48.37 -56.44
CA ARG A 69 107.23 48.46 -57.36
C ARG A 69 108.65 48.47 -56.63
N GLU A 70 109.93 48.49 -57.13
CA GLU A 70 110.75 48.40 -58.42
C GLU A 70 112.31 48.06 -58.20
N THR A 71 113.31 48.29 -59.14
CA THR A 71 114.67 47.56 -59.17
C THR A 71 116.12 48.21 -59.33
N PRO A 72 116.77 48.54 -60.52
CA PRO A 72 118.14 48.01 -60.92
C PRO A 72 119.40 48.97 -61.15
N ALA A 73 120.58 48.46 -61.66
CA ALA A 73 121.95 49.12 -61.72
C ALA A 73 122.89 48.85 -62.99
N ALA A 74 124.18 49.32 -63.06
CA ALA A 74 125.05 49.52 -64.28
C ALA A 74 126.63 49.25 -64.20
N GLN A 75 127.50 49.71 -65.16
CA GLN A 75 129.00 49.47 -65.28
C GLN A 75 129.87 50.51 -66.11
N PRO A 76 131.21 50.73 -65.86
CA PRO A 76 132.17 51.56 -66.69
C PRO A 76 133.69 51.09 -66.84
N LEU A 77 134.55 51.66 -67.74
CA LEU A 77 136.06 51.49 -67.78
C LEU A 77 136.90 52.34 -68.84
N SER A 78 138.27 52.30 -68.77
CA SER A 78 139.36 52.55 -69.81
C SER A 78 139.87 54.00 -70.15
N ALA A 79 141.10 54.32 -70.66
CA ALA A 79 142.48 53.71 -70.75
C ALA A 79 143.59 54.70 -71.33
N GLY A 80 144.90 54.33 -71.41
CA GLY A 80 146.07 55.07 -72.00
C GLY A 80 147.41 54.27 -71.96
N ALA A 81 148.64 54.70 -72.35
CA ALA A 81 149.28 55.87 -73.02
C ALA A 81 150.76 55.53 -73.48
N SER A 82 151.56 56.45 -74.10
CA SER A 82 152.88 56.16 -74.77
C SER A 82 153.97 57.29 -74.78
N GLY A 83 155.21 57.01 -75.28
CA GLY A 83 156.37 57.92 -75.51
C GLY A 83 157.63 57.15 -76.02
N ASP A 84 158.77 57.64 -76.57
CA ASP A 84 159.52 58.93 -76.83
C ASP A 84 160.89 59.13 -76.06
N LEU A 85 161.99 59.38 -76.81
CA LEU A 85 163.39 59.77 -76.46
C LEU A 85 164.07 59.21 -75.17
N ARG A 86 164.13 60.04 -74.12
CA ARG A 86 164.19 59.81 -72.67
C ARG A 86 164.30 58.37 -72.12
N ILE A 87 164.60 58.23 -70.82
CA ILE A 87 164.02 57.11 -70.07
C ILE A 87 162.56 57.44 -69.75
N VAL A 88 161.63 56.76 -70.39
CA VAL A 88 160.19 56.87 -70.10
C VAL A 88 159.85 55.88 -69.00
N LEU A 89 159.63 56.38 -67.78
CA LEU A 89 159.18 55.57 -66.64
C LEU A 89 157.68 55.78 -66.40
N LYS A 90 156.91 54.68 -66.31
CA LYS A 90 155.48 54.70 -65.95
C LYS A 90 155.18 53.76 -64.78
N LYS A 91 154.13 54.07 -64.00
CA LYS A 91 153.46 53.09 -63.14
C LYS A 91 152.64 52.14 -64.03
N SER A 92 152.96 50.86 -64.06
CA SER A 92 152.30 49.86 -64.90
C SER A 92 151.08 49.22 -64.21
N ALA A 93 151.05 49.13 -62.88
CA ALA A 93 149.89 48.63 -62.13
C ALA A 93 149.79 49.19 -60.70
N PRO A 94 148.59 49.24 -60.09
CA PRO A 94 147.31 49.42 -60.79
C PRO A 94 147.33 50.76 -61.54
N ALA A 95 146.77 50.83 -62.75
CA ALA A 95 146.85 52.04 -63.58
C ALA A 95 146.19 53.27 -62.92
N GLU A 96 145.07 53.06 -62.23
CA GLU A 96 144.36 54.08 -61.45
C GLU A 96 144.31 53.71 -59.96
N GLY A 97 143.94 54.68 -59.12
CA GLY A 97 143.83 54.53 -57.67
C GLY A 97 145.14 54.73 -56.90
N THR A 98 145.02 55.38 -55.75
CA THR A 98 146.08 55.50 -54.75
C THR A 98 146.21 54.20 -53.96
N PRO A 99 147.44 53.66 -53.75
CA PRO A 99 147.64 52.54 -52.85
C PRO A 99 147.15 52.84 -51.43
N ARG A 100 146.92 51.78 -50.65
CA ARG A 100 146.72 51.91 -49.19
C ARG A 100 147.92 51.29 -48.46
N VAL A 101 148.04 51.57 -47.16
CA VAL A 101 149.05 50.93 -46.31
C VAL A 101 148.88 49.40 -46.42
N GLY A 102 149.95 48.70 -46.83
CA GLY A 102 149.93 47.27 -47.13
C GLY A 102 149.63 46.90 -48.60
N GLY A 103 149.40 47.88 -49.48
CA GLY A 103 149.20 47.69 -50.92
C GLY A 103 150.49 47.79 -51.76
N ALA A 104 150.40 47.43 -53.05
CA ALA A 104 151.52 47.40 -53.99
C ALA A 104 151.27 48.17 -55.28
N ALA A 105 152.33 48.57 -55.98
CA ALA A 105 152.30 49.13 -57.34
C ALA A 105 153.52 48.71 -58.18
N SER A 106 153.30 48.49 -59.47
CA SER A 106 154.31 48.08 -60.45
C SER A 106 154.70 49.23 -61.37
N PHE A 107 155.90 49.15 -61.96
CA PHE A 107 156.52 50.17 -62.80
C PHE A 107 157.22 49.56 -64.02
N GLU A 108 157.38 50.34 -65.09
CA GLU A 108 158.00 49.95 -66.37
C GLU A 108 158.79 51.13 -66.97
N ALA A 109 159.99 50.88 -67.47
CA ALA A 109 160.90 51.86 -68.05
C ALA A 109 161.31 51.51 -69.49
N LYS A 110 161.49 52.49 -70.37
CA LYS A 110 161.94 52.31 -71.78
C LYS A 110 162.93 53.39 -72.19
N VAL A 111 163.85 53.11 -73.12
CA VAL A 111 164.97 54.01 -73.50
C VAL A 111 165.11 54.14 -75.01
N TYR A 112 165.17 55.37 -75.53
CA TYR A 112 165.26 55.67 -76.96
C TYR A 112 166.48 56.55 -77.28
N ARG A 113 166.72 56.83 -78.56
CA ARG A 113 167.74 57.76 -79.07
C ARG A 113 167.18 58.49 -80.29
N GLY A 114 166.78 59.75 -80.08
CA GLY A 114 165.74 60.34 -80.92
C GLY A 114 164.45 59.53 -80.77
N GLU A 115 163.73 59.33 -81.87
CA GLU A 115 162.52 58.48 -81.91
C GLU A 115 162.83 56.96 -81.82
N ALA A 116 164.07 56.53 -82.05
CA ALA A 116 164.40 55.11 -82.17
C ALA A 116 164.64 54.44 -80.80
N GLU A 117 163.83 53.44 -80.42
CA GLU A 117 164.04 52.64 -79.20
C GLU A 117 165.38 51.87 -79.31
N LEU A 118 166.24 51.94 -78.29
CA LEU A 118 167.54 51.25 -78.31
C LEU A 118 167.37 49.80 -77.82
N SER A 119 168.11 48.85 -78.41
CA SER A 119 168.13 47.48 -77.89
C SER A 119 168.65 47.47 -76.44
N PRO A 120 167.95 46.82 -75.50
CA PRO A 120 168.31 46.87 -74.08
C PRO A 120 169.62 46.12 -73.77
N ASP A 121 170.13 45.28 -74.67
CA ASP A 121 171.33 44.44 -74.44
C ASP A 121 172.58 45.24 -74.07
N ALA A 122 172.66 46.49 -74.50
CA ALA A 122 173.77 47.41 -74.21
C ALA A 122 173.67 48.11 -72.84
N TYR A 123 172.57 47.97 -72.09
CA TYR A 123 172.23 48.79 -70.92
C TYR A 123 171.62 47.99 -69.75
N GLU A 124 171.54 48.60 -68.56
CA GLU A 124 170.99 47.99 -67.34
C GLU A 124 170.33 49.02 -66.41
N CYS A 125 169.29 48.61 -65.66
CA CYS A 125 168.46 49.47 -64.79
C CYS A 125 168.75 49.30 -63.29
N ARG A 126 168.67 50.41 -62.53
CA ARG A 126 168.72 50.43 -61.05
C ARG A 126 167.55 51.22 -60.48
N TRP A 127 166.76 50.59 -59.61
CA TRP A 127 165.49 51.13 -59.09
C TRP A 127 165.65 51.85 -57.75
N ARG A 128 164.90 52.95 -57.54
CA ARG A 128 165.01 53.83 -56.36
C ARG A 128 163.66 54.36 -55.88
N SER A 129 163.58 54.69 -54.60
CA SER A 129 162.42 55.34 -53.94
C SER A 129 162.86 56.29 -52.82
N ASP A 130 161.93 57.08 -52.28
CA ASP A 130 162.16 57.93 -51.09
C ASP A 130 162.31 57.11 -49.78
N GLY A 131 161.86 55.85 -49.77
CA GLY A 131 162.15 54.87 -48.71
C GLY A 131 160.93 54.33 -47.95
N GLY A 132 159.72 54.82 -48.26
CA GLY A 132 158.44 54.25 -47.79
C GLY A 132 157.95 53.04 -48.62
N ALA A 133 158.51 52.83 -49.82
CA ALA A 133 158.22 51.71 -50.70
C ALA A 133 159.39 50.72 -50.86
N ARG A 134 159.13 49.42 -50.64
CA ARG A 134 160.11 48.33 -50.83
C ARG A 134 159.89 47.62 -52.17
N PHE A 135 160.88 47.64 -53.05
CA PHE A 135 160.88 46.92 -54.33
C PHE A 135 161.06 45.40 -54.20
N LEU A 136 160.72 44.66 -55.26
CA LEU A 136 161.03 43.24 -55.40
C LEU A 136 162.47 42.99 -55.89
N ASP A 137 162.93 43.73 -56.91
CA ASP A 137 164.29 43.60 -57.47
C ASP A 137 164.99 44.97 -57.62
N PRO A 138 165.98 45.33 -56.79
CA PRO A 138 166.58 46.68 -56.81
C PRO A 138 167.46 47.02 -58.02
N ALA A 139 167.97 46.04 -58.78
CA ALA A 139 168.87 46.28 -59.92
C ALA A 139 168.80 45.09 -60.88
N GLY A 140 168.20 45.31 -62.06
CA GLY A 140 167.76 44.23 -62.93
C GLY A 140 166.95 44.74 -64.12
N PRO A 141 165.83 44.08 -64.47
CA PRO A 141 165.08 44.40 -65.69
C PRO A 141 164.41 45.78 -65.65
N PHE A 142 163.96 46.19 -66.84
CA PHE A 142 163.23 47.43 -67.09
C PHE A 142 161.78 47.44 -66.53
N THR A 143 161.40 46.48 -65.68
CA THR A 143 160.10 46.40 -64.98
C THR A 143 160.28 45.94 -63.54
N ASN A 144 159.46 46.45 -62.60
CA ASN A 144 159.58 46.14 -61.16
C ASN A 144 158.27 46.38 -60.39
N THR A 145 158.18 45.96 -59.13
CA THR A 145 157.02 46.20 -58.23
C THR A 145 157.48 46.61 -56.83
N ALA A 146 156.75 47.52 -56.18
CA ALA A 146 157.01 48.00 -54.83
C ALA A 146 155.78 47.89 -53.91
N ILE A 147 156.01 47.70 -52.61
CA ILE A 147 154.97 47.61 -51.56
C ILE A 147 155.10 48.80 -50.60
N PHE A 148 153.99 49.47 -50.28
CA PHE A 148 153.95 50.69 -49.46
C PHE A 148 153.59 50.38 -48.01
N LEU A 149 154.48 50.76 -47.08
CA LEU A 149 154.38 50.38 -45.67
C LEU A 149 153.83 51.48 -44.75
N ARG A 150 153.61 52.69 -45.26
CA ARG A 150 153.13 53.87 -44.51
C ARG A 150 152.24 54.76 -45.39
N PRO A 151 151.31 55.54 -44.81
CA PRO A 151 150.53 56.53 -45.56
C PRO A 151 151.35 57.81 -45.78
N GLY A 152 151.14 58.49 -46.90
CA GLY A 152 151.92 59.67 -47.30
C GLY A 152 152.29 59.67 -48.79
N ARG A 153 153.15 60.61 -49.19
CA ARG A 153 153.60 60.78 -50.58
C ARG A 153 155.01 60.23 -50.77
N GLU A 154 155.19 59.41 -51.80
CA GLU A 154 156.40 58.62 -52.07
C GLU A 154 156.75 58.72 -53.57
N ARG A 155 158.04 58.87 -53.92
CA ARG A 155 158.51 58.86 -55.33
C ARG A 155 159.27 57.59 -55.69
N VAL A 156 159.30 57.27 -56.97
CA VAL A 156 160.01 56.13 -57.58
C VAL A 156 160.70 56.56 -58.88
N TRP A 157 161.98 56.23 -59.07
CA TRP A 157 162.73 56.48 -60.31
C TRP A 157 163.68 55.33 -60.68
N VAL A 158 164.27 55.40 -61.88
CA VAL A 158 165.25 54.43 -62.36
C VAL A 158 166.46 55.09 -63.03
N GLU A 159 167.65 54.54 -62.78
CA GLU A 159 168.94 54.95 -63.34
C GLU A 159 169.42 53.91 -64.37
N VAL A 160 170.00 54.34 -65.50
CA VAL A 160 170.47 53.45 -66.58
C VAL A 160 171.97 53.62 -66.86
N VAL A 161 172.70 52.50 -66.98
CA VAL A 161 174.16 52.44 -67.23
C VAL A 161 174.50 51.56 -68.44
N PRO A 162 175.59 51.84 -69.20
CA PRO A 162 176.05 50.99 -70.30
C PRO A 162 176.83 49.77 -69.82
N ARG A 163 176.81 48.67 -70.58
CA ARG A 163 177.41 47.38 -70.20
C ARG A 163 178.89 47.18 -70.55
N SER A 164 179.45 47.87 -71.54
CA SER A 164 180.88 47.71 -71.89
C SER A 164 181.47 48.90 -72.67
N GLY A 165 182.60 49.43 -72.20
CA GLY A 165 183.38 50.49 -72.86
C GLY A 165 184.31 51.20 -71.86
N PRO A 166 185.35 51.95 -72.32
CA PRO A 166 186.35 52.58 -71.43
C PRO A 166 185.87 53.85 -70.71
N SER A 167 184.61 53.86 -70.23
CA SER A 167 184.09 54.77 -69.22
C SER A 167 182.74 54.27 -68.70
N ALA A 168 182.73 53.61 -67.54
CA ALA A 168 181.53 53.07 -66.90
C ALA A 168 180.68 54.15 -66.19
N GLY A 169 180.35 55.21 -66.92
CA GLY A 169 179.53 56.33 -66.45
C GLY A 169 178.02 56.07 -66.57
N LEU A 170 177.24 56.83 -65.80
CA LEU A 170 175.78 56.88 -65.90
C LEU A 170 175.33 57.35 -67.30
N ALA A 171 174.43 56.62 -67.94
CA ALA A 171 173.95 56.94 -69.29
C ALA A 171 172.75 57.89 -69.28
N ALA A 172 171.78 57.64 -68.40
CA ALA A 172 170.59 58.47 -68.20
C ALA A 172 169.91 58.16 -66.85
N VAL A 173 168.99 59.04 -66.42
CA VAL A 173 168.08 58.83 -65.28
C VAL A 173 166.66 59.20 -65.71
N SER A 174 165.64 58.48 -65.26
CA SER A 174 164.25 58.86 -65.49
C SER A 174 163.84 60.03 -64.58
N GLU A 175 162.81 60.77 -64.96
CA GLU A 175 162.10 61.57 -63.96
C GLU A 175 161.40 60.66 -62.93
N PRO A 176 161.23 61.13 -61.67
CA PRO A 176 160.58 60.36 -60.61
C PRO A 176 159.04 60.42 -60.67
N VAL A 177 158.39 59.25 -60.63
CA VAL A 177 156.94 59.09 -60.52
C VAL A 177 156.52 59.20 -59.05
N ALA A 178 155.63 60.14 -58.71
CA ALA A 178 155.12 60.35 -57.34
C ALA A 178 153.75 59.69 -57.11
N LEU A 179 153.52 59.14 -55.92
CA LEU A 179 152.27 58.46 -55.51
C LEU A 179 151.88 58.82 -54.06
N ASP A 180 150.58 58.83 -53.76
CA ASP A 180 150.03 59.04 -52.41
C ASP A 180 149.36 57.76 -51.84
N VAL A 181 149.43 57.56 -50.52
CA VAL A 181 149.03 56.28 -49.85
C VAL A 181 148.08 56.50 -48.65
N ALA A 182 146.99 55.71 -48.53
CA ALA A 182 145.84 55.95 -47.61
C ALA A 182 145.46 54.80 -46.60
N GLN A 183 144.44 55.03 -45.74
CA GLN A 183 144.03 54.24 -44.55
C GLN A 183 142.78 53.30 -44.73
N PRO A 184 142.45 52.37 -43.78
CA PRO A 184 141.34 51.39 -43.85
C PRO A 184 140.03 51.75 -43.06
N ASN A 185 138.97 50.92 -43.12
CA ASN A 185 137.64 51.09 -42.47
C ASN A 185 136.86 49.74 -42.35
N PHE A 186 135.85 49.58 -41.45
CA PHE A 186 135.04 48.32 -41.24
C PHE A 186 133.74 48.47 -40.37
N GLY A 187 132.94 47.39 -40.13
CA GLY A 187 131.63 47.45 -39.40
C GLY A 187 131.19 46.23 -38.53
N LEU A 188 129.95 46.24 -37.98
CA LEU A 188 129.36 45.24 -37.05
C LEU A 188 127.93 44.76 -37.42
N ALA A 189 127.49 43.58 -36.93
CA ALA A 189 126.10 43.07 -37.02
C ALA A 189 125.72 42.12 -35.84
N ALA A 190 124.43 41.97 -35.52
CA ALA A 190 123.91 41.18 -34.38
C ALA A 190 122.86 40.10 -34.77
N SER A 191 122.79 38.98 -34.03
CA SER A 191 121.82 37.88 -34.26
C SER A 191 121.53 37.04 -33.00
N PRO A 192 120.24 36.77 -32.65
CA PRO A 192 119.06 37.47 -33.12
C PRO A 192 119.11 38.96 -32.75
N ALA A 193 118.47 39.81 -33.56
CA ALA A 193 118.50 41.27 -33.37
C ALA A 193 117.52 41.78 -32.27
N ALA A 194 116.55 40.96 -31.86
CA ALA A 194 115.51 41.32 -30.88
C ALA A 194 115.16 40.16 -29.91
N PRO A 195 116.11 39.72 -29.07
CA PRO A 195 115.94 38.59 -28.15
C PRO A 195 114.82 38.82 -27.11
N LEU A 196 114.28 37.74 -26.55
CA LEU A 196 113.51 37.76 -25.31
C LEU A 196 114.43 37.97 -24.10
N VAL A 197 113.86 38.44 -22.98
CA VAL A 197 114.54 38.41 -21.67
C VAL A 197 114.99 36.98 -21.37
N GLY A 198 116.30 36.81 -21.22
CA GLY A 198 116.97 35.51 -21.00
C GLY A 198 117.39 34.73 -22.25
N GLU A 199 117.23 35.26 -23.47
CA GLU A 199 117.65 34.65 -24.75
C GLU A 199 119.03 35.16 -25.22
N GLU A 200 119.88 34.31 -25.81
CA GLU A 200 121.24 34.68 -26.22
C GLU A 200 121.33 35.35 -27.61
N THR A 201 122.09 36.43 -27.71
CA THR A 201 122.44 37.17 -28.94
C THR A 201 123.96 37.25 -29.14
N THR A 202 124.42 37.08 -30.38
CA THR A 202 125.82 37.25 -30.80
C THR A 202 125.99 38.43 -31.74
N VAL A 203 127.04 39.22 -31.54
CA VAL A 203 127.51 40.34 -32.38
C VAL A 203 128.83 39.96 -33.07
N ALA A 204 129.06 40.38 -34.33
CA ALA A 204 130.27 40.03 -35.09
C ALA A 204 130.77 41.13 -36.07
N ILE A 205 132.06 41.10 -36.41
CA ILE A 205 132.78 42.10 -37.24
C ILE A 205 132.79 41.74 -38.73
N ARG A 206 132.47 42.70 -39.60
CA ARG A 206 132.49 42.56 -41.06
C ARG A 206 133.43 43.55 -41.76
N ASP A 207 133.86 43.16 -42.97
CA ASP A 207 134.46 44.00 -44.02
C ASP A 207 135.76 44.74 -43.65
N PHE A 208 136.86 44.00 -43.44
CA PHE A 208 138.21 44.55 -43.22
C PHE A 208 139.25 43.86 -44.15
N PRO A 209 140.15 44.60 -44.83
CA PRO A 209 141.18 44.01 -45.73
C PRO A 209 142.22 43.17 -44.98
N VAL A 210 142.73 42.09 -45.62
CA VAL A 210 143.55 41.07 -44.95
C VAL A 210 145.04 41.16 -45.35
N HIS A 211 145.90 41.41 -44.37
CA HIS A 211 147.28 40.91 -44.26
C HIS A 211 147.67 40.90 -42.77
N ASP A 212 148.71 40.16 -42.40
CA ASP A 212 149.07 39.90 -41.00
C ASP A 212 149.41 41.17 -40.20
N GLY A 213 148.98 41.19 -38.92
CA GLY A 213 149.39 42.21 -37.95
C GLY A 213 148.31 43.18 -37.47
N VAL A 214 147.06 42.74 -37.26
CA VAL A 214 145.98 43.57 -36.69
C VAL A 214 145.24 42.84 -35.56
N GLU A 215 145.01 43.51 -34.42
CA GLU A 215 144.18 43.02 -33.30
C GLU A 215 142.83 43.75 -33.22
N PHE A 216 141.79 43.08 -32.71
CA PHE A 216 140.50 43.70 -32.35
C PHE A 216 140.27 43.72 -30.83
N ARG A 217 139.67 44.80 -30.31
CA ARG A 217 139.37 44.98 -28.87
C ARG A 217 137.93 45.47 -28.68
N TRP A 218 137.19 44.78 -27.80
CA TRP A 218 135.77 45.04 -27.50
C TRP A 218 135.59 45.83 -26.19
N ASP A 219 134.58 46.70 -26.13
CA ASP A 219 134.18 47.39 -24.89
C ASP A 219 133.31 46.49 -23.98
N PRO A 220 133.30 46.70 -22.64
CA PRO A 220 132.42 45.97 -21.72
C PRO A 220 130.92 46.23 -21.93
N LEU A 221 130.10 45.22 -21.60
CA LEU A 221 128.64 45.29 -21.68
C LEU A 221 128.00 46.04 -20.49
N PRO A 222 126.79 46.62 -20.67
CA PRO A 222 126.00 47.20 -19.58
C PRO A 222 125.42 46.12 -18.64
N ALA A 223 125.11 46.51 -17.40
CA ALA A 223 124.79 45.58 -16.29
C ALA A 223 123.55 44.67 -16.50
N HIS A 224 122.58 45.13 -17.30
CA HIS A 224 121.36 44.39 -17.69
C HIS A 224 121.57 43.45 -18.90
N ALA A 225 122.83 43.25 -19.31
CA ALA A 225 123.26 42.16 -20.18
C ALA A 225 124.29 41.29 -19.46
N LYS A 226 124.22 39.97 -19.65
CA LYS A 226 125.20 39.01 -19.15
C LYS A 226 126.00 38.46 -20.31
N LEU A 227 127.30 38.73 -20.31
CA LEU A 227 128.26 38.19 -21.26
C LEU A 227 128.29 36.66 -21.16
N VAL A 228 128.27 35.98 -22.30
CA VAL A 228 128.39 34.53 -22.43
C VAL A 228 129.79 34.15 -22.94
N ARG A 229 130.28 34.83 -23.99
CA ARG A 229 131.62 34.60 -24.57
C ARG A 229 132.11 35.79 -25.40
N VAL A 230 133.42 35.88 -25.60
CA VAL A 230 134.07 36.76 -26.59
C VAL A 230 134.99 35.91 -27.46
N GLY A 231 135.03 36.19 -28.74
CA GLY A 231 135.97 35.63 -29.71
C GLY A 231 136.65 36.73 -30.52
N GLU A 232 137.67 36.36 -31.30
CA GLU A 232 138.52 37.28 -32.06
C GLU A 232 137.74 38.31 -32.89
N ARG A 233 136.61 37.88 -33.48
CA ARG A 233 135.74 38.71 -34.32
C ARG A 233 134.26 38.70 -33.90
N SER A 234 133.95 38.30 -32.67
CA SER A 234 132.55 38.24 -32.18
C SER A 234 132.39 38.30 -30.64
N LEU A 235 131.17 38.57 -30.17
CA LEU A 235 130.81 38.67 -28.75
C LEU A 235 129.36 38.19 -28.53
N THR A 236 129.11 37.32 -27.55
CA THR A 236 127.76 36.76 -27.24
C THR A 236 127.32 37.13 -25.82
N PHE A 237 126.05 37.46 -25.64
CA PHE A 237 125.43 37.80 -24.35
C PHE A 237 123.93 37.47 -24.31
N TYR A 238 123.28 37.51 -23.15
CA TYR A 238 121.81 37.56 -23.03
C TYR A 238 121.33 38.77 -22.20
N PRO A 239 120.16 39.37 -22.49
CA PRO A 239 119.60 40.47 -21.71
C PRO A 239 118.80 39.93 -20.51
N THR A 240 118.96 40.55 -19.34
CA THR A 240 118.14 40.23 -18.14
C THR A 240 116.91 41.12 -17.99
N GLU A 241 116.80 42.17 -18.80
CA GLU A 241 115.67 43.11 -18.82
C GLU A 241 115.37 43.57 -20.26
N ALA A 242 114.15 44.05 -20.51
CA ALA A 242 113.73 44.61 -21.79
C ALA A 242 114.30 46.03 -22.04
N LYS A 243 115.63 46.14 -22.13
CA LYS A 243 116.39 47.40 -22.26
C LYS A 243 117.46 47.30 -23.38
N PRO A 244 117.84 48.41 -24.05
CA PRO A 244 118.89 48.41 -25.07
C PRO A 244 120.28 48.06 -24.54
N VAL A 245 121.05 47.28 -25.30
CA VAL A 245 122.39 46.80 -24.97
C VAL A 245 123.38 47.25 -26.05
N ALA A 246 124.34 48.10 -25.69
CA ALA A 246 125.35 48.64 -26.58
C ALA A 246 126.60 47.77 -26.65
N VAL A 247 127.17 47.60 -27.86
CA VAL A 247 128.39 46.82 -28.14
C VAL A 247 129.31 47.61 -29.07
N LYS A 248 130.62 47.65 -28.79
CA LYS A 248 131.60 48.49 -29.49
C LYS A 248 132.94 47.76 -29.68
N VAL A 249 133.69 48.10 -30.73
CA VAL A 249 134.97 47.47 -31.07
C VAL A 249 135.96 48.45 -31.73
N ALA A 250 137.26 48.21 -31.57
CA ALA A 250 138.36 48.95 -32.21
C ALA A 250 139.43 48.00 -32.79
N ALA A 251 140.11 48.42 -33.86
CA ALA A 251 141.22 47.68 -34.50
C ALA A 251 142.58 48.37 -34.28
N MET A 252 143.64 47.60 -34.03
CA MET A 252 144.97 48.06 -33.62
C MET A 252 146.08 47.40 -34.45
N ALA A 253 147.18 48.10 -34.73
CA ALA A 253 148.36 47.52 -35.37
C ALA A 253 149.18 46.65 -34.38
N ALA A 254 149.61 45.46 -34.81
CA ALA A 254 150.39 44.53 -34.00
C ALA A 254 151.76 45.10 -33.61
N GLY A 255 152.25 44.76 -32.41
CA GLY A 255 153.48 45.29 -31.83
C GLY A 255 153.38 46.74 -31.30
N GLY A 256 152.29 47.46 -31.60
CA GLY A 256 152.04 48.80 -31.06
C GLY A 256 151.73 48.79 -29.56
N GLY A 257 152.49 49.56 -28.78
CA GLY A 257 152.21 49.77 -27.35
C GLY A 257 150.84 50.43 -27.11
N LYS A 258 150.35 50.40 -25.86
CA LYS A 258 148.98 50.79 -25.45
C LYS A 258 148.50 52.21 -25.85
N GLN A 259 149.38 53.09 -26.34
CA GLN A 259 149.06 54.45 -26.80
C GLN A 259 149.11 54.63 -28.33
N ALA A 260 149.37 53.57 -29.11
CA ALA A 260 149.30 53.61 -30.57
C ALA A 260 147.88 53.98 -31.04
N ALA A 261 147.77 54.84 -32.07
CA ALA A 261 146.48 55.22 -32.62
C ALA A 261 145.78 54.02 -33.31
N PRO A 262 144.46 53.84 -33.13
CA PRO A 262 143.72 52.73 -33.72
C PRO A 262 143.60 52.88 -35.25
N LEU A 263 143.54 51.74 -35.95
CA LEU A 263 143.34 51.64 -37.40
C LEU A 263 141.87 51.79 -37.83
N GLY A 264 140.92 51.67 -36.90
CA GLY A 264 139.47 51.83 -37.13
C GLY A 264 138.62 51.46 -35.92
N LYS A 265 137.31 51.77 -35.94
CA LYS A 265 136.34 51.49 -34.86
C LYS A 265 134.91 51.28 -35.39
N ALA A 266 134.06 50.53 -34.67
CA ALA A 266 132.64 50.32 -34.99
C ALA A 266 131.76 50.03 -33.74
N ASN A 267 130.44 50.18 -33.85
CA ASN A 267 129.46 49.98 -32.75
C ASN A 267 128.06 49.52 -33.25
N ILE A 268 127.24 48.98 -32.33
CA ILE A 268 125.84 48.54 -32.55
C ILE A 268 125.05 48.45 -31.23
N ASP A 269 123.72 48.62 -31.27
CA ASP A 269 122.80 48.45 -30.13
C ASP A 269 121.77 47.32 -30.39
N VAL A 270 121.32 46.61 -29.35
CA VAL A 270 120.37 45.47 -29.40
C VAL A 270 119.26 45.64 -28.35
N VAL A 271 117.99 45.33 -28.66
CA VAL A 271 116.84 45.59 -27.75
C VAL A 271 116.02 44.32 -27.48
N ALA A 272 115.53 44.13 -26.25
CA ALA A 272 114.91 42.87 -25.80
C ALA A 272 113.40 42.94 -25.47
N ARG A 273 112.71 41.78 -25.46
CA ARG A 273 111.24 41.61 -25.32
C ARG A 273 110.82 40.80 -24.08
N SER A 274 109.58 40.95 -23.62
CA SER A 274 109.01 40.31 -22.40
C SER A 274 107.91 39.27 -22.67
N TYR A 275 107.48 38.56 -21.63
CA TYR A 275 106.39 37.56 -21.66
C TYR A 275 105.08 38.11 -21.04
N GLN A 276 103.95 37.52 -21.44
CA GLN A 276 102.62 37.68 -20.83
C GLN A 276 102.25 36.42 -20.02
N VAL A 277 101.47 36.60 -18.94
CA VAL A 277 101.01 35.51 -18.05
C VAL A 277 99.57 35.77 -17.61
N THR A 278 98.71 34.74 -17.59
CA THR A 278 97.30 34.80 -17.13
C THR A 278 96.93 33.61 -16.24
N VAL A 279 95.80 33.71 -15.54
CA VAL A 279 95.16 32.59 -14.81
C VAL A 279 93.83 32.26 -15.45
N ASP A 280 93.69 31.03 -15.95
CA ASP A 280 92.45 30.51 -16.56
C ASP A 280 91.65 29.72 -15.52
N ASN A 281 90.35 30.01 -15.38
CA ASN A 281 89.44 29.24 -14.54
C ASN A 281 88.90 28.02 -15.34
N ARG A 282 88.97 26.82 -14.74
CA ARG A 282 88.62 25.54 -15.36
C ARG A 282 87.25 24.99 -14.91
N GLY A 283 86.57 25.69 -14.00
CA GLY A 283 85.25 25.32 -13.48
C GLY A 283 85.26 24.41 -12.26
N LEU A 284 84.06 24.05 -11.81
CA LEU A 284 83.78 23.13 -10.69
C LEU A 284 84.26 21.70 -11.03
N LEU A 285 84.90 21.04 -10.06
CA LEU A 285 85.46 19.68 -10.18
C LEU A 285 84.67 18.63 -9.38
N ASP A 286 83.83 19.05 -8.44
CA ASP A 286 82.96 18.18 -7.64
C ASP A 286 81.55 18.10 -8.25
N THR A 287 80.75 17.11 -7.83
CA THR A 287 79.31 17.09 -8.16
C THR A 287 78.61 18.34 -7.59
N PRO A 288 77.75 19.04 -8.35
CA PRO A 288 77.02 20.20 -7.83
C PRO A 288 76.29 19.91 -6.52
N ALA A 289 76.39 20.83 -5.56
CA ALA A 289 75.69 20.69 -4.29
C ALA A 289 74.15 20.72 -4.48
N THR A 290 73.41 20.14 -3.54
CA THR A 290 71.94 20.17 -3.57
C THR A 290 71.43 21.32 -2.71
N VAL A 291 70.57 22.16 -3.30
CA VAL A 291 69.86 23.26 -2.62
C VAL A 291 68.36 23.05 -2.73
N TRP A 292 67.59 23.73 -1.90
CA TRP A 292 66.13 23.65 -1.94
C TRP A 292 65.52 24.76 -2.79
N ARG A 293 64.46 24.43 -3.53
CA ARG A 293 63.62 25.40 -4.22
C ARG A 293 62.16 25.07 -3.95
N ASP A 294 61.43 25.99 -3.32
CA ASP A 294 60.02 25.78 -2.99
C ASP A 294 59.19 25.49 -4.25
N GLY A 295 58.36 24.45 -4.19
CA GLY A 295 57.58 23.95 -5.33
C GLY A 295 58.35 23.06 -6.32
N GLU A 296 59.67 22.91 -6.20
CA GLU A 296 60.46 21.93 -6.97
C GLU A 296 61.13 20.86 -6.09
N GLY A 297 61.40 21.16 -4.82
CA GLY A 297 62.09 20.28 -3.87
C GLY A 297 63.62 20.43 -3.95
N PRO A 298 64.39 19.34 -3.73
CA PRO A 298 65.84 19.36 -3.84
C PRO A 298 66.29 19.45 -5.31
N VAL A 299 67.15 20.43 -5.62
CA VAL A 299 67.68 20.67 -6.97
C VAL A 299 69.20 20.89 -6.94
N ALA A 300 69.87 20.60 -8.05
CA ALA A 300 71.30 20.87 -8.20
C ALA A 300 71.57 22.39 -8.26
N ALA A 301 72.57 22.85 -7.51
CA ALA A 301 73.06 24.22 -7.53
C ALA A 301 73.70 24.58 -8.90
N SER A 302 73.50 25.83 -9.33
CA SER A 302 74.06 26.37 -10.57
C SER A 302 75.43 27.05 -10.41
N GLY A 303 75.97 27.06 -9.19
CA GLY A 303 77.24 27.70 -8.82
C GLY A 303 78.04 26.85 -7.85
N VAL A 304 79.22 27.34 -7.44
CA VAL A 304 80.13 26.59 -6.57
C VAL A 304 79.66 26.74 -5.12
N ALA A 305 79.45 25.65 -4.39
CA ALA A 305 79.11 25.73 -2.96
C ALA A 305 80.35 25.79 -2.07
N VAL A 306 80.19 26.32 -0.85
CA VAL A 306 81.28 26.38 0.14
C VAL A 306 81.95 25.02 0.35
N GLY A 307 83.28 25.02 0.33
CA GLY A 307 84.10 23.81 0.45
C GLY A 307 84.31 23.02 -0.84
N GLN A 308 83.54 23.27 -1.91
CA GLN A 308 83.74 22.61 -3.21
C GLN A 308 84.99 23.12 -3.94
N ARG A 309 85.47 22.30 -4.87
CA ARG A 309 86.76 22.46 -5.57
C ARG A 309 86.58 22.97 -7.00
N VAL A 310 87.39 23.96 -7.38
CA VAL A 310 87.52 24.48 -8.76
C VAL A 310 88.95 24.30 -9.27
N GLY A 311 89.13 24.14 -10.58
CA GLY A 311 90.46 24.11 -11.20
C GLY A 311 90.93 25.49 -11.67
N LEU A 312 92.21 25.82 -11.49
CA LEU A 312 92.85 27.04 -11.98
C LEU A 312 94.16 26.69 -12.72
N ARG A 313 94.46 27.39 -13.82
CA ARG A 313 95.63 27.11 -14.69
C ARG A 313 96.43 28.37 -14.99
N ALA A 314 97.76 28.28 -14.98
CA ALA A 314 98.64 29.33 -15.47
C ALA A 314 98.93 29.18 -16.98
N ALA A 315 98.75 30.27 -17.74
CA ALA A 315 99.14 30.37 -19.14
C ALA A 315 100.26 31.41 -19.32
N VAL A 316 101.16 31.17 -20.29
CA VAL A 316 102.39 31.95 -20.51
C VAL A 316 102.65 32.07 -22.02
N THR A 317 102.83 33.29 -22.52
CA THR A 317 102.93 33.59 -23.96
C THR A 317 104.00 34.65 -24.24
N PRO A 318 104.90 34.47 -25.23
CA PRO A 318 105.15 33.23 -25.99
C PRO A 318 105.70 32.11 -25.07
N THR A 319 105.76 30.88 -25.57
CA THR A 319 106.35 29.76 -24.81
C THR A 319 107.84 30.01 -24.56
N PRO A 320 108.32 29.99 -23.30
CA PRO A 320 109.74 30.15 -23.01
C PRO A 320 110.57 28.98 -23.59
N PRO A 321 111.77 29.24 -24.15
CA PRO A 321 112.56 28.20 -24.84
C PRO A 321 113.19 27.18 -23.89
N ASN A 322 113.39 27.54 -22.61
CA ASN A 322 114.10 26.73 -21.61
C ASN A 322 113.17 26.34 -20.44
N PRO A 323 112.35 25.28 -20.58
CA PRO A 323 111.71 24.62 -19.44
C PRO A 323 112.74 23.86 -18.57
N PRO A 324 112.44 23.53 -17.31
CA PRO A 324 111.17 23.75 -16.60
C PRO A 324 110.95 25.21 -16.17
N LEU A 325 109.69 25.52 -15.86
CA LEU A 325 109.27 26.78 -15.25
C LEU A 325 108.80 26.54 -13.82
N ALA A 326 109.12 27.47 -12.92
CA ALA A 326 108.58 27.48 -11.56
C ALA A 326 107.38 28.44 -11.50
N TYR A 327 106.29 27.97 -10.88
CA TYR A 327 105.11 28.77 -10.60
C TYR A 327 105.08 29.15 -9.11
N ALA A 328 104.39 30.23 -8.76
CA ALA A 328 104.09 30.56 -7.38
C ALA A 328 102.70 31.19 -7.31
N TRP A 329 101.74 30.47 -6.73
CA TRP A 329 100.34 30.87 -6.67
C TRP A 329 100.00 31.69 -5.41
N GLY A 330 99.07 32.65 -5.56
CA GLY A 330 98.45 33.38 -4.45
C GLY A 330 96.92 33.38 -4.60
N LEU A 331 96.21 32.99 -3.55
CA LEU A 331 94.73 32.98 -3.52
C LEU A 331 94.19 34.01 -2.52
N CYS A 332 92.88 34.31 -2.64
CA CYS A 332 92.19 35.19 -1.69
C CYS A 332 92.13 34.58 -0.26
N PRO A 333 91.89 35.39 0.78
CA PRO A 333 91.66 34.91 2.15
C PRO A 333 90.53 33.86 2.23
N GLY A 334 90.71 32.88 3.11
CA GLY A 334 89.75 31.79 3.31
C GLY A 334 89.73 30.71 2.21
N ALA A 335 90.43 30.93 1.08
CA ALA A 335 90.66 29.91 0.08
C ALA A 335 91.89 29.04 0.39
N LYS A 336 91.90 27.81 -0.11
CA LYS A 336 93.01 26.86 0.00
C LYS A 336 93.32 26.25 -1.37
N ALA A 337 94.60 26.15 -1.71
CA ALA A 337 95.05 25.39 -2.87
C ALA A 337 95.29 23.91 -2.52
N ALA A 338 95.32 23.06 -3.54
CA ALA A 338 95.73 21.67 -3.50
C ALA A 338 96.29 21.25 -4.87
N GLY A 339 97.29 20.35 -4.88
CA GLY A 339 97.90 19.81 -6.11
C GLY A 339 99.31 20.30 -6.45
N GLY A 340 99.96 21.05 -5.55
CA GLY A 340 101.31 21.60 -5.76
C GLY A 340 101.25 23.06 -6.19
N GLU A 341 101.52 23.97 -5.24
CA GLU A 341 101.48 25.44 -5.42
C GLU A 341 102.67 25.98 -6.27
N ASP A 342 103.56 25.08 -6.66
CA ASP A 342 104.69 25.23 -7.59
C ASP A 342 104.36 24.80 -9.03
N THR A 343 103.19 24.20 -9.27
CA THR A 343 102.78 23.63 -10.55
C THR A 343 101.98 24.59 -11.43
N ARG A 344 101.79 24.21 -12.70
CA ARG A 344 101.00 24.98 -13.69
C ARG A 344 99.49 24.96 -13.44
N GLU A 345 98.96 23.96 -12.74
CA GLU A 345 97.51 23.75 -12.57
C GLU A 345 97.19 23.34 -11.13
N ILE A 346 96.46 24.19 -10.40
CA ILE A 346 96.07 23.96 -9.01
C ILE A 346 94.57 23.74 -8.90
N THR A 347 94.16 23.03 -7.86
CA THR A 347 92.77 23.01 -7.37
C THR A 347 92.62 24.04 -6.26
N ALA A 348 91.55 24.84 -6.26
CA ALA A 348 91.22 25.77 -5.18
C ALA A 348 89.85 25.45 -4.56
N SER A 349 89.67 25.74 -3.27
CA SER A 349 88.37 25.70 -2.59
C SER A 349 88.28 26.79 -1.52
N ARG A 350 87.08 27.30 -1.21
CA ARG A 350 86.86 28.38 -0.23
C ARG A 350 85.64 28.08 0.65
N ARG A 351 85.68 28.47 1.93
CA ARG A 351 84.61 28.21 2.93
C ARG A 351 83.62 29.37 3.11
N GLU A 352 83.73 30.39 2.29
CA GLU A 352 82.97 31.64 2.33
C GLU A 352 82.47 31.95 0.92
N THR A 353 81.32 32.61 0.81
CA THR A 353 80.73 33.03 -0.47
C THR A 353 81.34 34.32 -1.02
N GLY A 354 81.10 34.59 -2.30
CA GLY A 354 81.62 35.72 -3.06
C GLY A 354 82.91 35.45 -3.84
N PRO A 355 83.37 36.43 -4.64
CA PRO A 355 84.50 36.28 -5.55
C PRO A 355 85.84 36.13 -4.84
N CYS A 356 86.72 35.31 -5.42
CA CYS A 356 88.06 35.01 -4.97
C CYS A 356 89.06 35.25 -6.11
N GLN A 357 89.93 36.24 -5.95
CA GLN A 357 91.03 36.45 -6.89
C GLN A 357 92.12 35.40 -6.69
N ALA A 358 92.74 35.01 -7.81
CA ALA A 358 93.92 34.17 -7.90
C ALA A 358 95.02 34.90 -8.69
N THR A 359 96.27 34.72 -8.28
CA THR A 359 97.45 35.32 -8.91
C THR A 359 98.55 34.26 -9.05
N VAL A 360 99.46 34.46 -10.01
CA VAL A 360 100.61 33.56 -10.22
C VAL A 360 101.85 34.32 -10.67
N GLU A 361 103.01 34.06 -10.07
CA GLU A 361 104.33 34.42 -10.66
C GLU A 361 104.86 33.25 -11.50
N VAL A 362 105.62 33.54 -12.57
CA VAL A 362 106.31 32.51 -13.37
C VAL A 362 107.78 32.87 -13.57
N ARG A 363 108.66 31.91 -13.30
CA ARG A 363 110.13 32.03 -13.39
C ARG A 363 110.73 30.91 -14.23
N ASP A 364 111.88 31.15 -14.86
CA ASP A 364 112.65 30.10 -15.53
C ASP A 364 113.54 29.31 -14.56
N ALA A 365 114.22 28.27 -15.07
CA ALA A 365 115.16 27.44 -14.32
C ALA A 365 116.40 28.19 -13.77
N ARG A 366 116.62 29.46 -14.14
CA ARG A 366 117.67 30.34 -13.58
C ARG A 366 117.12 31.26 -12.48
N GLY A 367 115.83 31.15 -12.14
CA GLY A 367 115.11 32.02 -11.19
C GLY A 367 114.68 33.36 -11.77
N LEU A 368 114.90 33.60 -13.07
CA LEU A 368 114.58 34.85 -13.75
C LEU A 368 113.06 35.00 -13.88
N LEU A 369 112.52 36.13 -13.42
CA LEU A 369 111.08 36.41 -13.50
C LEU A 369 110.67 36.65 -14.96
N LEU A 370 109.79 35.80 -15.48
CA LEU A 370 109.26 35.91 -16.84
C LEU A 370 108.01 36.79 -16.88
N GLY A 371 107.13 36.66 -15.88
CA GLY A 371 105.92 37.47 -15.77
C GLY A 371 105.05 37.15 -14.56
N ARG A 372 103.89 37.82 -14.48
CA ARG A 372 102.88 37.66 -13.42
C ARG A 372 101.48 37.69 -14.03
N GLY A 373 100.59 36.81 -13.59
CA GLY A 373 99.20 36.71 -14.05
C GLY A 373 98.17 36.86 -12.93
N LYS A 374 96.91 37.09 -13.32
CA LYS A 374 95.73 37.18 -12.44
C LYS A 374 94.51 36.49 -13.09
N GLY A 375 93.53 36.13 -12.26
CA GLY A 375 92.22 35.56 -12.64
C GLY A 375 91.33 35.40 -11.39
N GLU A 376 90.15 34.79 -11.51
CA GLU A 376 89.21 34.67 -10.39
C GLU A 376 88.22 33.49 -10.51
N PHE A 377 87.58 33.16 -9.38
CA PHE A 377 86.42 32.25 -9.28
C PHE A 377 85.45 32.76 -8.19
N SER A 378 84.18 32.33 -8.22
CA SER A 378 83.19 32.65 -7.18
C SER A 378 82.80 31.40 -6.39
N VAL A 379 82.24 31.62 -5.19
CA VAL A 379 81.51 30.63 -4.40
C VAL A 379 80.15 31.24 -4.09
N ASP A 380 79.09 30.59 -4.56
CA ASP A 380 77.77 31.22 -4.74
C ASP A 380 76.72 30.67 -3.76
N VAL A 381 76.93 29.46 -3.23
CA VAL A 381 76.02 28.79 -2.27
C VAL A 381 76.68 28.65 -0.91
N SER A 382 76.01 29.17 0.12
CA SER A 382 76.44 29.15 1.52
C SER A 382 76.09 27.85 2.26
N GLN A 383 76.73 27.62 3.41
CA GLN A 383 76.40 26.47 4.27
C GLN A 383 74.94 26.51 4.76
N ALA A 384 74.41 27.71 5.06
CA ALA A 384 73.05 27.88 5.56
C ALA A 384 71.98 27.43 4.55
N GLU A 385 72.23 27.60 3.25
CA GLU A 385 71.34 27.13 2.19
C GLU A 385 71.34 25.59 2.06
N LEU A 386 72.50 24.96 2.28
CA LEU A 386 72.63 23.50 2.32
C LEU A 386 71.94 22.91 3.55
N ASP A 387 72.13 23.52 4.73
CA ASP A 387 71.51 23.09 5.99
C ASP A 387 69.99 23.27 5.95
N ALA A 388 69.51 24.40 5.41
CA ALA A 388 68.08 24.63 5.18
C ALA A 388 67.46 23.62 4.20
N ALA A 389 68.20 23.22 3.15
CA ALA A 389 67.76 22.19 2.23
C ALA A 389 67.65 20.80 2.88
N ALA A 390 68.58 20.47 3.79
CA ALA A 390 68.53 19.23 4.56
C ALA A 390 67.32 19.19 5.52
N GLU A 391 66.99 20.30 6.19
CA GLU A 391 65.79 20.37 7.05
C GLU A 391 64.48 20.33 6.26
N ARG A 392 64.40 20.97 5.09
CA ARG A 392 63.23 20.85 4.21
C ARG A 392 63.01 19.44 3.66
N ALA A 393 64.09 18.71 3.36
CA ALA A 393 63.99 17.30 3.02
C ALA A 393 63.42 16.49 4.21
N ARG A 394 63.90 16.74 5.44
CA ARG A 394 63.39 16.12 6.67
C ARG A 394 61.91 16.47 6.97
N GLU A 395 61.42 17.62 6.52
CA GLU A 395 60.01 18.02 6.61
C GLU A 395 59.11 17.17 5.72
N VAL A 396 59.46 16.99 4.44
CA VAL A 396 58.75 16.08 3.51
C VAL A 396 58.72 14.66 4.04
N ASP A 397 59.89 14.18 4.46
CA ASP A 397 60.12 12.85 5.04
C ASP A 397 59.26 12.61 6.30
N ARG A 398 59.00 13.67 7.08
CA ARG A 398 58.09 13.64 8.24
C ARG A 398 56.62 13.57 7.82
N LEU A 399 56.20 14.41 6.88
CA LEU A 399 54.81 14.43 6.36
C LEU A 399 54.40 13.10 5.71
N VAL A 400 55.33 12.39 5.06
CA VAL A 400 55.10 11.03 4.54
C VAL A 400 54.87 10.02 5.66
N ARG A 401 55.66 10.09 6.75
CA ARG A 401 55.48 9.24 7.94
C ARG A 401 54.18 9.56 8.69
N ASP A 402 53.87 10.84 8.87
CA ASP A 402 52.66 11.27 9.56
C ASP A 402 51.40 10.87 8.78
N GLY A 403 51.37 11.07 7.45
CA GLY A 403 50.24 10.62 6.63
C GLY A 403 50.05 9.09 6.64
N ALA A 404 51.15 8.33 6.67
CA ALA A 404 51.08 6.87 6.85
C ALA A 404 50.59 6.47 8.25
N LYS A 405 50.93 7.25 9.29
CA LYS A 405 50.45 7.06 10.66
C LYS A 405 48.97 7.40 10.79
N ALA A 406 48.51 8.54 10.28
CA ALA A 406 47.09 8.94 10.29
C ALA A 406 46.20 7.87 9.62
N TRP A 407 46.65 7.30 8.50
CA TRP A 407 45.98 6.16 7.86
C TRP A 407 45.88 4.95 8.81
N ALA A 408 46.97 4.61 9.50
CA ALA A 408 47.04 3.51 10.47
C ALA A 408 46.34 3.82 11.82
N GLU A 409 45.97 5.07 12.09
CA GLU A 409 45.15 5.51 13.22
C GLU A 409 43.65 5.49 12.89
N GLY A 410 43.28 5.56 11.61
CA GLY A 410 41.88 5.53 11.14
C GLY A 410 41.37 6.87 10.61
N ASP A 411 42.26 7.81 10.31
CA ASP A 411 41.96 9.15 9.78
C ASP A 411 42.44 9.28 8.32
N PRO A 412 41.62 8.87 7.33
CA PRO A 412 42.02 8.86 5.92
C PRO A 412 42.01 10.26 5.29
N ASP A 413 41.25 11.22 5.84
CA ASP A 413 41.22 12.61 5.37
C ASP A 413 42.51 13.34 5.77
N ARG A 414 42.95 13.22 7.03
CA ARG A 414 44.24 13.74 7.48
C ARG A 414 45.41 13.08 6.75
N ALA A 415 45.36 11.76 6.56
CA ALA A 415 46.38 11.01 5.81
C ALA A 415 46.58 11.57 4.39
N ALA A 416 45.48 11.88 3.68
CA ALA A 416 45.52 12.49 2.36
C ALA A 416 46.02 13.95 2.41
N GLY A 417 45.69 14.70 3.46
CA GLY A 417 46.17 16.06 3.70
C GLY A 417 47.68 16.15 3.89
N GLU A 418 48.24 15.30 4.76
CA GLU A 418 49.67 15.26 5.11
C GLU A 418 50.52 14.74 3.93
N ALA A 419 50.12 13.63 3.30
CA ALA A 419 50.78 13.15 2.08
C ALA A 419 50.67 14.15 0.91
N GLY A 420 49.53 14.85 0.81
CA GLY A 420 49.34 15.93 -0.15
C GLY A 420 50.26 17.13 0.10
N GLN A 421 50.59 17.42 1.36
CA GLN A 421 51.55 18.47 1.72
C GLN A 421 52.99 18.07 1.38
N ALA A 422 53.37 16.80 1.61
CA ALA A 422 54.66 16.27 1.19
C ALA A 422 54.90 16.47 -0.32
N VAL A 423 53.92 16.10 -1.15
CA VAL A 423 53.99 16.27 -2.61
C VAL A 423 53.97 17.75 -3.03
N ARG A 424 53.27 18.64 -2.33
CA ARG A 424 53.33 20.09 -2.61
C ARG A 424 54.70 20.71 -2.32
N LEU A 425 55.43 20.19 -1.33
CA LEU A 425 56.78 20.65 -0.99
C LEU A 425 57.85 20.09 -1.94
N SER A 426 57.74 18.82 -2.34
CA SER A 426 58.64 18.18 -3.31
C SER A 426 57.86 17.33 -4.32
N PRO A 427 57.37 17.90 -5.44
CA PRO A 427 56.55 17.18 -6.42
C PRO A 427 57.28 16.06 -7.18
N LYS A 428 58.62 16.03 -7.08
CA LYS A 428 59.49 15.03 -7.72
C LYS A 428 59.93 13.94 -6.74
N ASP A 429 59.58 14.02 -5.45
CA ASP A 429 59.93 12.98 -4.49
C ASP A 429 59.08 11.72 -4.67
N ALA A 430 59.75 10.60 -5.00
CA ALA A 430 59.08 9.35 -5.32
C ALA A 430 58.35 8.72 -4.12
N ALA A 431 58.81 8.94 -2.89
CA ALA A 431 58.18 8.40 -1.69
C ALA A 431 56.91 9.20 -1.32
N ALA A 432 56.98 10.53 -1.37
CA ALA A 432 55.85 11.42 -1.18
C ALA A 432 54.75 11.18 -2.22
N VAL A 433 55.14 11.12 -3.51
CA VAL A 433 54.20 10.82 -4.59
C VAL A 433 53.56 9.45 -4.36
N ALA A 434 54.33 8.37 -4.19
CA ALA A 434 53.78 7.03 -3.98
C ALA A 434 52.90 6.90 -2.72
N ALA A 435 53.21 7.63 -1.65
CA ALA A 435 52.39 7.67 -0.43
C ALA A 435 51.03 8.34 -0.68
N LEU A 436 51.01 9.53 -1.29
CA LEU A 436 49.78 10.21 -1.69
C LEU A 436 48.95 9.34 -2.65
N ASP A 437 49.61 8.75 -3.64
CA ASP A 437 49.00 7.93 -4.68
C ASP A 437 48.28 6.70 -4.10
N ARG A 438 48.89 6.04 -3.10
CA ARG A 438 48.26 4.93 -2.35
C ARG A 438 47.08 5.42 -1.51
N ILE A 439 47.30 6.45 -0.68
CA ILE A 439 46.30 6.97 0.25
C ILE A 439 45.07 7.51 -0.50
N ALA A 440 45.26 8.23 -1.61
CA ALA A 440 44.17 8.76 -2.42
C ALA A 440 43.35 7.66 -3.10
N ARG A 441 44.00 6.62 -3.64
CA ARG A 441 43.29 5.46 -4.23
C ARG A 441 42.46 4.70 -3.20
N ASP A 442 43.05 4.37 -2.06
CA ASP A 442 42.34 3.60 -1.03
C ASP A 442 41.29 4.46 -0.32
N LYS A 443 41.52 5.77 -0.11
CA LYS A 443 40.46 6.69 0.33
C LYS A 443 39.29 6.73 -0.66
N GLY A 444 39.55 6.87 -1.96
CA GLY A 444 38.49 6.89 -2.97
C GLY A 444 37.64 5.60 -2.99
N ARG A 445 38.26 4.44 -2.71
CA ARG A 445 37.53 3.17 -2.50
C ARG A 445 36.71 3.18 -1.22
N LEU A 446 37.30 3.62 -0.10
CA LEU A 446 36.64 3.73 1.20
C LEU A 446 35.43 4.66 1.15
N ASP A 447 35.60 5.88 0.62
CA ASP A 447 34.54 6.87 0.44
C ASP A 447 33.40 6.32 -0.45
N SER A 448 33.74 5.54 -1.50
CA SER A 448 32.75 4.90 -2.38
C SER A 448 31.94 3.81 -1.67
N TYR A 449 32.57 2.95 -0.88
CA TYR A 449 31.87 1.94 -0.08
C TYR A 449 31.00 2.58 1.02
N LEU A 450 31.51 3.60 1.72
CA LEU A 450 30.74 4.35 2.71
C LEU A 450 29.52 5.06 2.08
N GLY A 451 29.68 5.64 0.88
CA GLY A 451 28.59 6.25 0.12
C GLY A 451 27.52 5.24 -0.30
N ARG A 452 27.91 4.03 -0.72
CA ARG A 452 26.96 2.93 -0.98
C ARG A 452 26.26 2.47 0.29
N ALA A 453 26.99 2.28 1.40
CA ALA A 453 26.41 1.90 2.69
C ALA A 453 25.36 2.91 3.19
N ALA A 454 25.66 4.20 3.08
CA ALA A 454 24.71 5.26 3.42
C ALA A 454 23.48 5.27 2.50
N SER A 455 23.66 4.97 1.21
CA SER A 455 22.56 4.90 0.23
C SER A 455 21.65 3.68 0.49
N ALA A 456 22.23 2.53 0.83
CA ALA A 456 21.49 1.32 1.19
C ALA A 456 20.73 1.50 2.52
N LEU A 457 21.36 2.11 3.53
CA LEU A 457 20.70 2.48 4.79
C LEU A 457 19.53 3.45 4.57
N ALA A 458 19.66 4.42 3.65
CA ALA A 458 18.57 5.33 3.29
C ALA A 458 17.41 4.64 2.52
N ALA A 459 17.64 3.43 2.00
CA ALA A 459 16.63 2.57 1.38
C ALA A 459 16.13 1.45 2.31
N ASP A 460 16.54 1.46 3.59
CA ASP A 460 16.31 0.40 4.59
C ASP A 460 16.83 -1.00 4.20
N ASP A 461 17.79 -1.07 3.26
CA ASP A 461 18.54 -2.29 2.91
C ASP A 461 19.74 -2.45 3.86
N PHE A 462 19.47 -3.07 5.01
CA PHE A 462 20.48 -3.27 6.05
C PHE A 462 21.55 -4.30 5.70
N ASP A 463 21.29 -5.20 4.75
CA ASP A 463 22.20 -6.29 4.39
C ASP A 463 23.25 -5.78 3.39
N GLU A 464 22.85 -5.07 2.32
CA GLU A 464 23.78 -4.34 1.45
C GLU A 464 24.52 -3.24 2.23
N ALA A 465 23.85 -2.51 3.13
CA ALA A 465 24.52 -1.52 3.97
C ALA A 465 25.62 -2.15 4.84
N SER A 466 25.36 -3.30 5.45
CA SER A 466 26.35 -4.02 6.25
C SER A 466 27.49 -4.58 5.39
N ALA A 467 27.17 -5.19 4.25
CA ALA A 467 28.17 -5.72 3.31
C ALA A 467 29.11 -4.62 2.79
N MET A 468 28.59 -3.43 2.49
CA MET A 468 29.41 -2.30 2.06
C MET A 468 30.29 -1.74 3.19
N LEU A 469 29.85 -1.78 4.45
CA LEU A 469 30.72 -1.45 5.58
C LEU A 469 31.81 -2.50 5.83
N ASP A 470 31.57 -3.76 5.46
CA ASP A 470 32.58 -4.82 5.51
C ASP A 470 33.61 -4.69 4.38
N GLU A 471 33.20 -4.30 3.17
CA GLU A 471 34.16 -3.92 2.11
C GLU A 471 34.97 -2.67 2.48
N ALA A 472 34.34 -1.66 3.10
CA ALA A 472 35.03 -0.49 3.66
C ALA A 472 36.08 -0.89 4.70
N ALA A 473 35.75 -1.83 5.59
CA ALA A 473 36.66 -2.32 6.63
C ALA A 473 37.87 -3.08 6.07
N LYS A 474 37.77 -3.71 4.88
CA LYS A 474 38.93 -4.29 4.18
C LYS A 474 39.90 -3.24 3.64
N VAL A 475 39.47 -1.99 3.47
CA VAL A 475 40.29 -0.88 2.98
C VAL A 475 40.95 -0.13 4.15
N ASN A 476 40.17 0.24 5.17
CA ASN A 476 40.70 0.74 6.44
C ASN A 476 39.80 0.32 7.62
N PRO A 477 40.15 -0.73 8.39
CA PRO A 477 39.30 -1.26 9.45
C PRO A 477 39.16 -0.34 10.68
N LYS A 478 39.94 0.74 10.75
CA LYS A 478 39.87 1.74 11.83
C LYS A 478 39.12 3.02 11.43
N ALA A 479 38.71 3.17 10.17
CA ALA A 479 38.05 4.39 9.70
C ALA A 479 36.82 4.71 10.55
N ALA A 480 36.85 5.86 11.25
CA ALA A 480 35.86 6.20 12.29
C ALA A 480 34.40 6.25 11.79
N ALA A 481 34.20 6.47 10.49
CA ALA A 481 32.88 6.40 9.85
C ALA A 481 32.23 5.00 9.90
N ILE A 482 33.00 3.91 9.94
CA ILE A 482 32.47 2.53 9.91
C ILE A 482 31.66 2.19 11.18
N PRO A 483 32.18 2.34 12.41
CA PRO A 483 31.39 2.07 13.62
C PRO A 483 30.20 3.05 13.76
N ALA A 484 30.35 4.31 13.34
CA ALA A 484 29.25 5.27 13.33
C ALA A 484 28.11 4.85 12.38
N ALA A 485 28.44 4.39 11.17
CA ALA A 485 27.47 3.87 10.21
C ALA A 485 26.79 2.58 10.70
N ARG A 486 27.54 1.66 11.34
CA ARG A 486 26.95 0.47 11.99
C ARG A 486 25.99 0.84 13.13
N GLN A 487 26.30 1.87 13.92
CA GLN A 487 25.38 2.39 14.95
C GLN A 487 24.11 3.01 14.32
N ALA A 488 24.24 3.70 13.19
CA ALA A 488 23.10 4.25 12.45
C ALA A 488 22.17 3.16 11.88
N ILE A 489 22.73 2.04 11.39
CA ILE A 489 21.97 0.86 10.97
C ILE A 489 21.08 0.33 12.12
N GLU A 490 21.65 0.10 13.32
CA GLU A 490 20.88 -0.43 14.44
C GLU A 490 19.84 0.57 14.99
N ALA A 491 20.15 1.88 15.02
CA ALA A 491 19.19 2.92 15.38
C ALA A 491 18.00 3.00 14.39
N ARG A 492 18.26 2.79 13.09
CA ARG A 492 17.19 2.72 12.07
C ARG A 492 16.35 1.45 12.23
N LYS A 493 16.97 0.29 12.47
CA LYS A 493 16.27 -0.97 12.79
C LYS A 493 15.37 -0.85 14.02
N GLU A 494 15.83 -0.23 15.11
CA GLU A 494 15.00 0.01 16.30
C GLU A 494 13.79 0.90 15.96
N THR A 495 14.01 1.94 15.17
CA THR A 495 12.96 2.87 14.72
C THR A 495 11.88 2.15 13.91
N LEU A 496 12.27 1.37 12.91
CA LEU A 496 11.33 0.53 12.14
C LEU A 496 10.62 -0.51 13.02
N GLY A 497 11.34 -1.15 13.96
CA GLY A 497 10.77 -2.10 14.91
C GLY A 497 9.73 -1.47 15.84
N ARG A 498 9.88 -0.18 16.19
CA ARG A 498 8.89 0.60 16.96
C ARG A 498 7.70 1.02 16.11
N ILE A 499 7.92 1.40 14.85
CA ILE A 499 6.87 1.68 13.87
C ILE A 499 6.01 0.42 13.67
N GLY A 500 6.62 -0.74 13.39
CA GLY A 500 5.91 -2.02 13.22
C GLY A 500 5.09 -2.42 14.46
N LYS A 501 5.62 -2.21 15.67
CA LYS A 501 4.87 -2.42 16.93
C LYS A 501 3.65 -1.51 17.03
N PHE A 502 3.77 -0.22 16.71
CA PHE A 502 2.62 0.69 16.71
C PHE A 502 1.60 0.36 15.62
N LEU A 503 2.02 -0.08 14.42
CA LEU A 503 1.10 -0.48 13.35
C LEU A 503 0.37 -1.80 13.65
N ALA A 504 1.02 -2.75 14.33
CA ALA A 504 0.36 -3.95 14.86
C ALA A 504 -0.68 -3.57 15.93
N GLN A 505 -0.29 -2.81 16.95
CA GLN A 505 -1.21 -2.33 18.00
C GLN A 505 -2.37 -1.50 17.43
N ALA A 506 -2.13 -0.71 16.38
CA ALA A 506 -3.18 0.04 15.69
C ALA A 506 -4.20 -0.89 15.03
N ARG A 507 -3.73 -1.98 14.41
CA ARG A 507 -4.59 -3.01 13.81
C ARG A 507 -5.42 -3.73 14.88
N ASP A 508 -4.79 -4.15 15.97
CA ASP A 508 -5.47 -4.80 17.10
C ASP A 508 -6.56 -3.89 17.70
N LYS A 509 -6.26 -2.59 17.85
CA LYS A 509 -7.24 -1.59 18.31
C LYS A 509 -8.35 -1.34 17.31
N TRP A 510 -8.08 -1.36 16.00
CA TRP A 510 -9.11 -1.26 14.98
C TRP A 510 -10.06 -2.46 15.03
N GLU A 511 -9.51 -3.67 15.11
CA GLU A 511 -10.26 -4.92 15.25
C GLU A 511 -11.02 -5.02 16.57
N ALA A 512 -10.57 -4.35 17.63
CA ALA A 512 -11.30 -4.22 18.90
C ALA A 512 -12.48 -3.20 18.82
N GLY A 513 -12.54 -2.37 17.78
CA GLY A 513 -13.49 -1.25 17.67
C GLY A 513 -13.02 0.03 18.37
N GLU A 514 -11.77 0.11 18.83
CA GLU A 514 -11.17 1.29 19.46
C GLU A 514 -10.60 2.25 18.41
N VAL A 515 -11.47 2.75 17.53
CA VAL A 515 -11.15 3.50 16.31
C VAL A 515 -10.16 4.66 16.52
N GLU A 516 -10.38 5.54 17.51
CA GLU A 516 -9.46 6.66 17.76
C GLU A 516 -8.12 6.23 18.36
N ALA A 517 -8.08 5.11 19.11
CA ALA A 517 -6.82 4.56 19.64
C ALA A 517 -5.98 3.96 18.50
N ALA A 518 -6.61 3.28 17.54
CA ALA A 518 -5.96 2.80 16.32
C ALA A 518 -5.38 3.96 15.49
N LEU A 519 -6.17 5.02 15.30
CA LEU A 519 -5.79 6.21 14.54
C LEU A 519 -4.64 6.98 15.23
N GLY A 520 -4.67 7.07 16.57
CA GLY A 520 -3.58 7.64 17.38
C GLY A 520 -2.29 6.81 17.34
N LEU A 521 -2.36 5.48 17.37
CA LEU A 521 -1.20 4.60 17.23
C LEU A 521 -0.57 4.67 15.83
N ALA A 522 -1.39 4.72 14.78
CA ALA A 522 -0.91 4.99 13.41
C ALA A 522 -0.32 6.40 13.26
N GLY A 523 -0.85 7.39 14.00
CA GLY A 523 -0.25 8.72 14.15
C GLY A 523 1.16 8.64 14.74
N ARG A 524 1.33 7.98 15.89
CA ARG A 524 2.63 7.78 16.56
C ARG A 524 3.63 6.98 15.71
N ALA A 525 3.16 6.07 14.86
CA ALA A 525 3.99 5.39 13.88
C ALA A 525 4.51 6.36 12.80
N GLN A 526 3.67 7.28 12.31
CA GLN A 526 4.08 8.32 11.36
C GLN A 526 4.91 9.43 12.01
N GLU A 527 4.78 9.68 13.31
CA GLU A 527 5.61 10.65 14.05
C GLU A 527 7.06 10.19 14.22
N LEU A 528 7.32 8.88 14.25
CA LEU A 528 8.68 8.32 14.26
C LEU A 528 9.40 8.45 12.91
N ASP A 529 8.65 8.35 11.80
CA ASP A 529 9.15 8.60 10.45
C ASP A 529 8.00 9.10 9.55
N PRO A 530 7.94 10.42 9.28
CA PRO A 530 6.91 11.01 8.41
C PRO A 530 6.94 10.53 6.95
N GLY A 531 8.07 9.99 6.50
CA GLY A 531 8.27 9.41 5.17
C GLY A 531 7.89 7.93 5.07
N HIS A 532 7.76 7.21 6.19
CA HIS A 532 7.51 5.77 6.19
C HIS A 532 6.16 5.41 5.56
N GLY A 533 6.21 4.88 4.33
CA GLY A 533 5.05 4.72 3.45
C GLY A 533 3.92 3.90 4.06
N GLU A 534 4.21 2.78 4.74
CA GLU A 534 3.16 1.97 5.37
C GLU A 534 2.48 2.72 6.53
N ALA A 535 3.23 3.51 7.31
CA ALA A 535 2.69 4.20 8.49
C ALA A 535 1.75 5.32 8.07
N LYS A 536 2.17 6.14 7.10
CA LYS A 536 1.33 7.13 6.44
C LYS A 536 0.07 6.48 5.84
N ALA A 537 0.23 5.44 5.02
CA ALA A 537 -0.88 4.76 4.36
C ALA A 537 -1.83 4.07 5.36
N ALA A 538 -1.34 3.56 6.50
CA ALA A 538 -2.18 3.00 7.56
C ALA A 538 -3.05 4.07 8.23
N ARG A 539 -2.46 5.22 8.58
CA ARG A 539 -3.19 6.35 9.16
C ARG A 539 -4.24 6.90 8.18
N GLU A 540 -3.87 7.08 6.91
CA GLU A 540 -4.80 7.52 5.85
C GLU A 540 -5.97 6.53 5.66
N ARG A 541 -5.70 5.22 5.69
CA ARG A 541 -6.74 4.17 5.67
C ARG A 541 -7.68 4.29 6.88
N TYR A 542 -7.17 4.45 8.10
CA TYR A 542 -8.00 4.56 9.30
C TYR A 542 -8.82 5.87 9.36
N VAL A 543 -8.27 6.99 8.88
CA VAL A 543 -9.03 8.26 8.74
C VAL A 543 -10.18 8.08 7.76
N ALA A 544 -9.91 7.60 6.54
CA ALA A 544 -10.94 7.40 5.52
C ALA A 544 -12.02 6.38 5.94
N ALA A 545 -11.63 5.35 6.70
CA ALA A 545 -12.55 4.38 7.27
C ALA A 545 -13.42 5.00 8.38
N ARG A 546 -12.83 5.71 9.36
CA ARG A 546 -13.58 6.43 10.41
C ARG A 546 -14.59 7.39 9.80
N ASP A 547 -14.22 8.14 8.78
CA ASP A 547 -15.09 9.17 8.21
C ASP A 547 -16.29 8.53 7.47
N ARG A 548 -16.12 7.36 6.84
CA ARG A 548 -17.22 6.52 6.33
C ARG A 548 -18.11 5.98 7.44
N LEU A 549 -17.51 5.46 8.51
CA LEU A 549 -18.22 4.94 9.70
C LEU A 549 -19.12 6.02 10.32
N ILE A 550 -18.60 7.25 10.49
CA ILE A 550 -19.35 8.40 10.99
C ILE A 550 -20.46 8.82 10.01
N ALA A 551 -20.22 8.81 8.71
CA ALA A 551 -21.23 9.15 7.70
C ALA A 551 -22.41 8.16 7.70
N ALA A 552 -22.11 6.85 7.71
CA ALA A 552 -23.09 5.78 7.77
C ALA A 552 -23.94 5.84 9.06
N LEU A 553 -23.30 6.04 10.22
CA LEU A 553 -24.02 6.23 11.50
C LEU A 553 -24.92 7.47 11.49
N LYS A 554 -24.48 8.60 10.91
CA LYS A 554 -25.32 9.81 10.74
C LYS A 554 -26.51 9.55 9.83
N GLN A 555 -26.33 8.82 8.72
CA GLN A 555 -27.41 8.47 7.80
C GLN A 555 -28.42 7.50 8.45
N SER A 556 -27.94 6.51 9.19
CA SER A 556 -28.75 5.60 9.99
C SER A 556 -29.58 6.34 11.04
N ALA A 557 -28.96 7.27 11.79
CA ALA A 557 -29.65 8.15 12.73
C ALA A 557 -30.73 9.02 12.07
N ALA A 558 -30.46 9.58 10.88
CA ALA A 558 -31.42 10.40 10.14
C ALA A 558 -32.64 9.58 9.66
N TYR A 559 -32.43 8.37 9.14
CA TYR A 559 -33.54 7.48 8.80
C TYR A 559 -34.33 7.03 10.05
N LEU A 560 -33.66 6.80 11.18
CA LEU A 560 -34.30 6.42 12.42
C LEU A 560 -35.17 7.56 12.99
N ALA A 561 -34.70 8.80 12.90
CA ALA A 561 -35.48 9.99 13.25
C ALA A 561 -36.72 10.15 12.32
N ALA A 562 -36.57 9.86 11.04
CA ALA A 562 -37.67 9.82 10.06
C ALA A 562 -38.59 8.59 10.18
N LYS A 563 -38.50 7.80 11.26
CA LYS A 563 -39.23 6.52 11.50
C LYS A 563 -39.07 5.47 10.36
N ARG A 564 -38.03 5.58 9.52
CA ARG A 564 -37.72 4.68 8.39
C ARG A 564 -36.80 3.52 8.82
N PHE A 565 -37.29 2.64 9.69
CA PHE A 565 -36.47 1.64 10.38
C PHE A 565 -35.61 0.76 9.47
N ASP A 566 -36.14 0.27 8.35
CA ASP A 566 -35.37 -0.61 7.45
C ASP A 566 -34.35 0.14 6.59
N SER A 567 -34.57 1.45 6.35
CA SER A 567 -33.52 2.32 5.78
C SER A 567 -32.42 2.60 6.81
N ALA A 568 -32.78 2.77 8.09
CA ALA A 568 -31.81 2.96 9.18
C ALA A 568 -30.95 1.71 9.41
N ALA A 569 -31.55 0.52 9.35
CA ALA A 569 -30.84 -0.75 9.43
C ALA A 569 -29.85 -0.90 8.26
N LYS A 570 -30.29 -0.68 7.02
CA LYS A 570 -29.40 -0.77 5.85
C LYS A 570 -28.22 0.22 5.91
N ALA A 571 -28.45 1.47 6.34
CA ALA A 571 -27.37 2.44 6.55
C ALA A 571 -26.47 2.11 7.76
N LEU A 572 -26.92 1.25 8.68
CA LEU A 572 -26.10 0.72 9.76
C LEU A 572 -25.23 -0.44 9.30
N ASP A 573 -25.66 -1.22 8.30
CA ASP A 573 -24.83 -2.26 7.69
C ASP A 573 -23.59 -1.67 7.01
N ASP A 574 -23.70 -0.49 6.39
CA ASP A 574 -22.54 0.25 5.84
C ASP A 574 -21.53 0.64 6.95
N ALA A 575 -21.99 0.95 8.16
CA ALA A 575 -21.13 1.22 9.32
C ALA A 575 -20.51 -0.07 9.88
N ARG A 576 -21.32 -1.13 10.00
CA ARG A 576 -20.92 -2.47 10.46
C ARG A 576 -19.86 -3.09 9.55
N ALA A 577 -19.93 -2.85 8.24
CA ALA A 577 -18.93 -3.30 7.26
C ALA A 577 -17.56 -2.62 7.42
N VAL A 578 -17.48 -1.48 8.14
CA VAL A 578 -16.23 -0.74 8.37
C VAL A 578 -15.63 -1.05 9.75
N SER A 579 -16.44 -1.14 10.80
CA SER A 579 -15.99 -1.61 12.12
C SER A 579 -17.18 -2.20 12.91
N PRO A 580 -17.37 -3.53 12.88
CA PRO A 580 -18.56 -4.17 13.46
C PRO A 580 -18.57 -4.15 14.99
N LYS A 581 -17.41 -3.97 15.64
CA LYS A 581 -17.28 -3.87 17.11
C LYS A 581 -17.31 -2.43 17.63
N PHE A 582 -17.42 -1.42 16.76
CA PHE A 582 -17.48 -0.03 17.20
C PHE A 582 -18.76 0.22 18.02
N LYS A 583 -18.61 0.70 19.26
CA LYS A 583 -19.67 0.80 20.27
C LYS A 583 -20.97 1.45 19.76
N ALA A 584 -20.84 2.53 18.98
CA ALA A 584 -21.99 3.24 18.43
C ALA A 584 -22.80 2.45 17.39
N VAL A 585 -22.23 1.41 16.76
CA VAL A 585 -22.96 0.50 15.86
C VAL A 585 -23.97 -0.33 16.67
N ALA A 586 -23.53 -0.94 17.77
CA ALA A 586 -24.40 -1.72 18.66
C ALA A 586 -25.45 -0.83 19.37
N GLU A 587 -25.08 0.39 19.76
CA GLU A 587 -26.02 1.36 20.33
C GLU A 587 -27.09 1.81 19.33
N MET A 588 -26.71 2.03 18.06
CA MET A 588 -27.67 2.35 17.00
C MET A 588 -28.56 1.16 16.65
N GLU A 589 -28.03 -0.06 16.63
CA GLU A 589 -28.81 -1.29 16.42
C GLU A 589 -29.88 -1.45 17.50
N ALA A 590 -29.50 -1.32 18.78
CA ALA A 590 -30.43 -1.34 19.90
C ALA A 590 -31.48 -0.21 19.80
N ALA A 591 -31.09 0.99 19.34
CA ALA A 591 -32.01 2.11 19.15
C ALA A 591 -33.00 1.90 17.98
N ILE A 592 -32.58 1.24 16.89
CA ILE A 592 -33.45 0.84 15.78
C ILE A 592 -34.43 -0.24 16.26
N ALA A 593 -33.93 -1.30 16.89
CA ALA A 593 -34.75 -2.41 17.39
C ALA A 593 -35.79 -1.92 18.41
N ALA A 594 -35.39 -1.11 19.40
CA ALA A 594 -36.30 -0.57 20.41
C ALA A 594 -37.38 0.35 19.81
N ARG A 595 -37.07 1.16 18.78
CA ARG A 595 -38.08 2.00 18.11
C ARG A 595 -38.99 1.20 17.19
N LYS A 596 -38.46 0.20 16.46
CA LYS A 596 -39.25 -0.70 15.60
C LYS A 596 -40.23 -1.53 16.45
N GLN A 597 -39.78 -2.02 17.61
CA GLN A 597 -40.65 -2.73 18.55
C GLN A 597 -41.75 -1.83 19.14
N ARG A 598 -41.43 -0.59 19.53
CA ARG A 598 -42.45 0.37 20.02
C ARG A 598 -43.51 0.68 18.96
N ALA A 599 -43.11 0.85 17.70
CA ALA A 599 -44.04 1.06 16.59
C ALA A 599 -44.95 -0.17 16.39
N TRP A 600 -44.38 -1.38 16.34
CA TRP A 600 -45.16 -2.61 16.21
C TRP A 600 -46.13 -2.85 17.37
N SER A 601 -45.71 -2.62 18.61
CA SER A 601 -46.59 -2.73 19.79
C SER A 601 -47.66 -1.63 19.86
N LEU A 602 -47.46 -0.49 19.18
CA LEU A 602 -48.51 0.51 19.00
C LEU A 602 -49.53 0.04 17.96
N ASP A 603 -49.09 -0.48 16.82
CA ASP A 603 -49.97 -1.00 15.77
C ASP A 603 -50.79 -2.22 16.24
N GLU A 604 -50.18 -3.14 17.01
CA GLU A 604 -50.87 -4.27 17.65
C GLU A 604 -52.00 -3.79 18.55
N ARG A 605 -51.72 -2.85 19.47
CA ARG A 605 -52.74 -2.29 20.38
C ARG A 605 -53.84 -1.54 19.64
N LEU A 606 -53.52 -0.82 18.56
CA LEU A 606 -54.53 -0.15 17.73
C LEU A 606 -55.41 -1.14 16.95
N ALA A 607 -54.87 -2.28 16.51
CA ALA A 607 -55.65 -3.35 15.91
C ALA A 607 -56.54 -4.04 16.96
N ARG A 608 -55.96 -4.46 18.08
CA ARG A 608 -56.67 -5.12 19.19
C ARG A 608 -57.80 -4.26 19.76
N ALA A 609 -57.60 -2.96 19.92
CA ALA A 609 -58.65 -2.03 20.34
C ALA A 609 -59.81 -1.94 19.34
N ARG A 610 -59.51 -1.99 18.03
CA ARG A 610 -60.54 -2.06 16.98
C ARG A 610 -61.32 -3.38 17.07
N ASP A 611 -60.64 -4.49 17.34
CA ASP A 611 -61.28 -5.81 17.45
C ASP A 611 -62.12 -5.95 18.73
N GLN A 612 -61.69 -5.38 19.86
CA GLN A 612 -62.49 -5.25 21.07
C GLN A 612 -63.76 -4.41 20.83
N TRP A 613 -63.63 -3.26 20.17
CA TRP A 613 -64.79 -2.45 19.77
C TRP A 613 -65.75 -3.25 18.87
N ASN A 614 -65.21 -3.94 17.86
CA ASN A 614 -65.98 -4.81 16.97
C ASN A 614 -66.56 -6.06 17.65
N ALA A 615 -66.08 -6.44 18.83
CA ALA A 615 -66.64 -7.50 19.66
C ALA A 615 -67.75 -7.00 20.61
N GLY A 616 -67.94 -5.68 20.73
CA GLY A 616 -68.89 -5.06 21.66
C GLY A 616 -68.29 -4.66 23.01
N ASP A 617 -66.97 -4.74 23.19
CA ASP A 617 -66.27 -4.32 24.42
C ASP A 617 -65.71 -2.90 24.26
N ALA A 618 -66.54 -1.90 24.56
CA ALA A 618 -66.20 -0.49 24.39
C ALA A 618 -65.15 0.00 25.42
N ASP A 619 -65.15 -0.55 26.63
CA ASP A 619 -64.28 -0.12 27.72
C ASP A 619 -62.88 -0.71 27.60
N ALA A 620 -62.72 -2.01 27.28
CA ALA A 620 -61.40 -2.57 27.04
C ALA A 620 -60.76 -2.04 25.75
N ALA A 621 -61.58 -1.69 24.75
CA ALA A 621 -61.10 -0.99 23.55
C ALA A 621 -60.52 0.39 23.90
N LEU A 622 -61.21 1.18 24.73
CA LEU A 622 -60.72 2.49 25.19
C LEU A 622 -59.47 2.38 26.07
N ALA A 623 -59.39 1.38 26.94
CA ALA A 623 -58.19 1.09 27.71
C ALA A 623 -56.99 0.75 26.78
N THR A 624 -57.17 -0.18 25.85
CA THR A 624 -56.11 -0.66 24.95
C THR A 624 -55.62 0.45 23.99
N VAL A 625 -56.52 1.31 23.50
CA VAL A 625 -56.14 2.48 22.69
C VAL A 625 -55.47 3.59 23.53
N SER A 626 -55.78 3.69 24.83
CA SER A 626 -55.08 4.58 25.75
C SER A 626 -53.67 4.08 26.07
N GLU A 627 -53.51 2.75 26.21
CA GLU A 627 -52.21 2.08 26.27
C GLU A 627 -51.38 2.25 24.99
N ALA A 628 -52.02 2.28 23.82
CA ALA A 628 -51.35 2.58 22.55
C ALA A 628 -50.84 4.03 22.51
N ALA A 629 -51.68 4.99 22.88
CA ALA A 629 -51.34 6.41 22.94
C ALA A 629 -50.26 6.73 24.01
N ALA A 630 -50.02 5.84 24.97
CA ALA A 630 -48.93 5.96 25.95
C ALA A 630 -47.55 5.47 25.43
N LEU A 631 -47.50 4.66 24.36
CA LEU A 631 -46.23 4.17 23.78
C LEU A 631 -45.52 5.22 22.92
N ASP A 632 -46.30 6.04 22.20
CA ASP A 632 -45.82 7.17 21.41
C ASP A 632 -46.85 8.33 21.53
N PRO A 633 -46.71 9.23 22.53
CA PRO A 633 -47.65 10.34 22.74
C PRO A 633 -47.78 11.29 21.56
N GLU A 634 -46.75 11.37 20.70
CA GLU A 634 -46.74 12.16 19.46
C GLU A 634 -47.50 11.47 18.31
N HIS A 635 -47.95 10.22 18.49
CA HIS A 635 -48.67 9.48 17.48
C HIS A 635 -50.13 9.97 17.35
N GLN A 636 -50.32 11.01 16.54
CA GLN A 636 -51.61 11.65 16.28
C GLN A 636 -52.74 10.66 15.98
N GLY A 637 -52.46 9.57 15.24
CA GLY A 637 -53.45 8.52 14.96
C GLY A 637 -53.97 7.82 16.21
N ALA A 638 -53.12 7.56 17.20
CA ALA A 638 -53.52 6.95 18.48
C ALA A 638 -54.23 7.98 19.40
N ALA A 639 -53.74 9.21 19.43
CA ALA A 639 -54.40 10.30 20.18
C ALA A 639 -55.81 10.60 19.66
N HIS A 640 -56.00 10.64 18.33
CA HIS A 640 -57.31 10.79 17.69
C HIS A 640 -58.20 9.56 17.90
N ALA A 641 -57.66 8.34 17.78
CA ALA A 641 -58.41 7.12 18.10
C ALA A 641 -58.95 7.16 19.54
N ARG A 642 -58.12 7.49 20.53
CA ARG A 642 -58.53 7.63 21.94
C ARG A 642 -59.65 8.65 22.14
N LYS A 643 -59.51 9.84 21.55
CA LYS A 643 -60.53 10.90 21.65
C LYS A 643 -61.87 10.46 21.03
N ASN A 644 -61.83 9.87 19.84
CA ASN A 644 -63.03 9.48 19.11
C ASN A 644 -63.74 8.29 19.78
N LEU A 645 -62.98 7.31 20.28
CA LEU A 645 -63.51 6.12 20.92
C LEU A 645 -64.15 6.45 22.29
N ALA A 646 -63.53 7.34 23.08
CA ALA A 646 -64.12 7.86 24.31
C ALA A 646 -65.47 8.56 24.05
N LEU A 647 -65.51 9.46 23.06
CA LEU A 647 -66.74 10.16 22.68
C LEU A 647 -67.83 9.19 22.17
N ALA A 648 -67.47 8.17 21.40
CA ALA A 648 -68.40 7.15 20.95
C ALA A 648 -68.96 6.34 22.13
N ARG A 649 -68.09 5.88 23.04
CA ARG A 649 -68.44 5.14 24.26
C ARG A 649 -69.37 5.94 25.18
N ASP A 650 -69.10 7.21 25.41
CA ASP A 650 -69.96 8.05 26.25
C ASP A 650 -71.32 8.38 25.60
N ASN A 651 -71.39 8.39 24.26
CA ASN A 651 -72.66 8.55 23.54
C ASN A 651 -73.46 7.24 23.47
N LEU A 652 -72.80 6.09 23.47
CA LEU A 652 -73.41 4.76 23.61
C LEU A 652 -74.10 4.63 24.97
N ALA A 653 -73.38 4.92 26.06
CA ALA A 653 -73.94 4.87 27.42
C ALA A 653 -75.20 5.76 27.56
N LYS A 654 -75.18 6.99 27.03
CA LYS A 654 -76.34 7.90 27.00
C LYS A 654 -77.51 7.40 26.13
N ALA A 655 -77.26 6.56 25.13
CA ALA A 655 -78.31 5.94 24.34
C ALA A 655 -78.97 4.78 25.10
N GLU A 656 -78.18 3.98 25.82
CA GLU A 656 -78.66 2.88 26.67
C GLU A 656 -79.42 3.39 27.90
N GLU A 657 -78.94 4.45 28.57
CA GLU A 657 -79.63 5.13 29.68
C GLU A 657 -81.00 5.68 29.25
N ARG A 658 -81.09 6.29 28.06
CA ARG A 658 -82.36 6.74 27.46
C ARG A 658 -83.31 5.57 27.21
N ALA A 659 -82.80 4.44 26.71
CA ALA A 659 -83.60 3.25 26.45
C ALA A 659 -84.15 2.62 27.73
N GLU A 660 -83.30 2.49 28.75
CA GLU A 660 -83.67 1.95 30.07
C GLU A 660 -84.67 2.86 30.80
N THR A 661 -84.49 4.19 30.70
CA THR A 661 -85.45 5.18 31.20
C THR A 661 -86.81 5.11 30.50
N ALA A 662 -86.82 4.94 29.18
CA ALA A 662 -88.05 4.79 28.40
C ALA A 662 -88.78 3.47 28.72
N LEU A 663 -88.02 2.37 28.86
CA LEU A 663 -88.50 1.09 29.37
C LEU A 663 -89.14 1.23 30.76
N GLY A 664 -88.46 1.89 31.69
CA GLY A 664 -88.97 2.17 33.05
C GLY A 664 -90.32 2.89 33.03
N LYS A 665 -90.52 3.82 32.08
CA LYS A 665 -91.76 4.59 31.87
C LYS A 665 -92.81 3.87 31.00
N GLY A 666 -92.58 2.60 30.62
CA GLY A 666 -93.49 1.82 29.77
C GLY A 666 -93.52 2.24 28.30
N LYS A 667 -92.67 3.17 27.87
CA LYS A 667 -92.67 3.74 26.52
C LYS A 667 -91.81 2.91 25.56
N LEU A 668 -92.38 1.81 25.06
CA LEU A 668 -91.64 0.83 24.26
C LEU A 668 -91.05 1.41 22.96
N ASP A 669 -91.70 2.38 22.31
CA ASP A 669 -91.19 2.97 21.05
C ASP A 669 -90.09 4.02 21.26
N GLU A 670 -90.14 4.81 22.35
CA GLU A 670 -89.00 5.64 22.76
C GLU A 670 -87.78 4.76 23.11
N ALA A 671 -88.01 3.61 23.76
CA ALA A 671 -86.95 2.64 24.05
C ALA A 671 -86.37 2.01 22.77
N ARG A 672 -87.21 1.58 21.82
CA ARG A 672 -86.76 1.07 20.51
C ARG A 672 -85.92 2.10 19.76
N SER A 673 -86.33 3.37 19.76
CA SER A 673 -85.60 4.47 19.10
C SER A 673 -84.23 4.70 19.75
N ALA A 674 -84.17 4.74 21.09
CA ALA A 674 -82.91 4.90 21.82
C ALA A 674 -81.95 3.68 21.63
N LEU A 675 -82.48 2.46 21.53
CA LEU A 675 -81.69 1.27 21.19
C LEU A 675 -81.20 1.28 19.74
N ALA A 676 -81.96 1.85 18.81
CA ALA A 676 -81.51 2.07 17.44
C ALA A 676 -80.40 3.14 17.38
N ASP A 677 -80.43 4.17 18.22
CA ASP A 677 -79.30 5.10 18.39
C ASP A 677 -78.04 4.41 18.94
N ALA A 678 -78.19 3.59 20.00
CA ALA A 678 -77.08 2.81 20.56
C ALA A 678 -76.45 1.88 19.51
N ALA A 679 -77.29 1.19 18.71
CA ALA A 679 -76.85 0.27 17.68
C ALA A 679 -76.15 0.95 16.48
N LYS A 680 -76.38 2.24 16.21
CA LYS A 680 -75.60 3.02 15.24
C LYS A 680 -74.16 3.26 15.70
N ILE A 681 -73.91 3.21 17.01
CA ILE A 681 -72.59 3.47 17.61
C ILE A 681 -71.83 2.15 17.77
N ASN A 682 -72.40 1.16 18.45
CA ASN A 682 -71.84 -0.19 18.54
C ASN A 682 -72.96 -1.25 18.54
N PRO A 683 -73.30 -1.86 17.40
CA PRO A 683 -74.43 -2.80 17.29
C PRO A 683 -74.22 -4.14 18.01
N ARG A 684 -73.04 -4.39 18.58
CA ARG A 684 -72.68 -5.63 19.29
C ARG A 684 -72.52 -5.44 20.79
N HIS A 685 -72.67 -4.23 21.32
CA HIS A 685 -72.57 -3.99 22.77
C HIS A 685 -73.66 -4.79 23.51
N PRO A 686 -73.31 -5.64 24.50
CA PRO A 686 -74.21 -6.66 25.03
C PRO A 686 -75.46 -6.07 25.69
N ARG A 687 -75.33 -4.90 26.32
CA ARG A 687 -76.43 -4.18 26.98
C ARG A 687 -77.56 -3.80 26.02
N ILE A 688 -77.27 -3.59 24.73
CA ILE A 688 -78.31 -3.39 23.70
C ILE A 688 -79.19 -4.64 23.57
N ALA A 689 -78.59 -5.84 23.53
CA ALA A 689 -79.33 -7.09 23.37
C ALA A 689 -80.19 -7.41 24.63
N GLU A 690 -79.67 -7.12 25.83
CA GLU A 690 -80.43 -7.22 27.09
C GLU A 690 -81.68 -6.31 27.09
N LEU A 691 -81.49 -5.05 26.70
CA LEU A 691 -82.57 -4.06 26.66
C LEU A 691 -83.56 -4.33 25.52
N GLN A 692 -83.10 -4.81 24.35
CA GLN A 692 -83.96 -5.30 23.27
C GLN A 692 -84.81 -6.50 23.72
N THR A 693 -84.22 -7.46 24.42
CA THR A 693 -84.93 -8.60 25.02
C THR A 693 -85.97 -8.12 26.03
N SER A 694 -85.63 -7.11 26.84
CA SER A 694 -86.53 -6.48 27.80
C SER A 694 -87.72 -5.76 27.13
N VAL A 695 -87.49 -5.07 26.00
CA VAL A 695 -88.57 -4.51 25.15
C VAL A 695 -89.46 -5.62 24.59
N ALA A 696 -88.87 -6.68 24.04
CA ALA A 696 -89.60 -7.79 23.43
C ALA A 696 -90.48 -8.53 24.44
N HIS A 697 -89.95 -8.82 25.64
CA HIS A 697 -90.70 -9.46 26.71
C HIS A 697 -91.91 -8.63 27.18
N ARG A 698 -91.74 -7.31 27.35
CA ARG A 698 -92.85 -6.40 27.70
C ARG A 698 -93.89 -6.35 26.59
N ALA A 699 -93.47 -6.13 25.33
CA ALA A 699 -94.38 -6.11 24.18
C ALA A 699 -95.18 -7.42 24.05
N GLY A 700 -94.53 -8.58 24.23
CA GLY A 700 -95.19 -9.88 24.19
C GLY A 700 -96.20 -10.09 25.33
N ARG A 701 -95.86 -9.68 26.56
CA ARG A 701 -96.80 -9.68 27.70
C ARG A 701 -98.02 -8.79 27.43
N ASP A 702 -97.78 -7.59 26.94
CA ASP A 702 -98.83 -6.58 26.73
C ASP A 702 -99.78 -7.00 25.58
N GLN A 703 -99.24 -7.62 24.52
CA GLN A 703 -100.02 -8.28 23.47
C GLN A 703 -100.81 -9.50 24.01
N ARG A 704 -100.21 -10.31 24.88
CA ARG A 704 -100.88 -11.48 25.50
C ARG A 704 -102.04 -11.06 26.40
N LEU A 705 -101.88 -9.99 27.17
CA LEU A 705 -102.94 -9.38 27.99
C LEU A 705 -104.10 -8.88 27.10
N ALA A 706 -103.81 -8.17 26.02
CA ALA A 706 -104.83 -7.70 25.08
C ALA A 706 -105.60 -8.85 24.40
N ALA A 707 -104.90 -9.92 24.02
CA ALA A 707 -105.52 -11.10 23.42
C ALA A 707 -106.45 -11.84 24.40
N LEU A 708 -106.03 -12.00 25.66
CA LEU A 708 -106.86 -12.61 26.71
C LEU A 708 -108.06 -11.75 27.10
N ALA A 709 -107.92 -10.41 27.10
CA ALA A 709 -109.03 -9.49 27.32
C ALA A 709 -110.12 -9.65 26.25
N ALA A 710 -109.71 -9.75 24.98
CA ALA A 710 -110.63 -10.01 23.87
C ALA A 710 -111.27 -11.39 23.98
N GLU A 711 -110.54 -12.43 24.40
CA GLU A 711 -111.08 -13.77 24.61
C GLU A 711 -112.12 -13.83 25.74
N ALA A 712 -111.82 -13.21 26.88
CA ALA A 712 -112.75 -13.10 28.01
C ALA A 712 -114.06 -12.41 27.60
N ALA A 713 -113.96 -11.29 26.88
CA ALA A 713 -115.12 -10.56 26.37
C ALA A 713 -115.97 -11.41 25.40
N ARG A 714 -115.32 -12.13 24.47
CA ARG A 714 -116.02 -13.03 23.51
C ARG A 714 -116.75 -14.17 24.21
N ARG A 715 -116.09 -14.84 25.16
CA ARG A 715 -116.68 -15.98 25.90
C ARG A 715 -117.87 -15.57 26.78
N ASN A 716 -117.74 -14.46 27.50
CA ASN A 716 -118.83 -13.88 28.29
C ASN A 716 -120.05 -13.56 27.39
N ALA A 717 -119.81 -12.94 26.23
CA ALA A 717 -120.87 -12.64 25.25
C ALA A 717 -121.52 -13.87 24.61
N ALA A 718 -120.86 -15.03 24.66
CA ALA A 718 -121.37 -16.33 24.21
C ALA A 718 -122.01 -17.18 25.34
N GLY A 719 -121.97 -16.73 26.60
CA GLY A 719 -122.47 -17.47 27.77
C GLY A 719 -121.47 -18.44 28.40
N ASP A 720 -120.24 -18.54 27.88
CA ASP A 720 -119.14 -19.32 28.49
C ASP A 720 -118.51 -18.52 29.64
N LEU A 721 -119.19 -18.49 30.79
CA LEU A 721 -118.73 -17.75 31.96
C LEU A 721 -117.49 -18.39 32.62
N ASP A 722 -117.37 -19.72 32.62
CA ASP A 722 -116.20 -20.44 33.15
C ASP A 722 -114.94 -20.18 32.28
N GLY A 723 -115.06 -20.24 30.94
CA GLY A 723 -113.95 -19.93 30.05
C GLY A 723 -113.60 -18.43 30.02
N ALA A 724 -114.58 -17.54 30.21
CA ALA A 724 -114.30 -16.12 30.41
C ALA A 724 -113.53 -15.86 31.73
N LEU A 725 -113.91 -16.56 32.81
CA LEU A 725 -113.19 -16.54 34.08
C LEU A 725 -111.77 -17.08 33.98
N LEU A 726 -111.57 -18.14 33.19
CA LEU A 726 -110.23 -18.68 32.91
C LEU A 726 -109.36 -17.64 32.19
N ALA A 727 -109.88 -17.02 31.12
CA ALA A 727 -109.15 -15.99 30.37
C ALA A 727 -108.76 -14.77 31.23
N ILE A 728 -109.63 -14.27 32.12
CA ILE A 728 -109.26 -13.20 33.06
C ILE A 728 -108.33 -13.69 34.18
N SER A 729 -108.42 -14.97 34.60
CA SER A 729 -107.47 -15.53 35.56
C SER A 729 -106.05 -15.62 34.97
N ASP A 730 -105.92 -15.97 33.69
CA ASP A 730 -104.64 -15.91 32.95
C ASP A 730 -104.12 -14.46 32.82
N MET A 731 -105.01 -13.47 32.61
CA MET A 731 -104.61 -12.06 32.68
C MET A 731 -104.10 -11.67 34.07
N GLN A 732 -104.76 -12.13 35.14
CA GLN A 732 -104.34 -11.83 36.51
C GLN A 732 -102.99 -12.48 36.84
N ALA A 733 -102.66 -13.63 36.25
CA ALA A 733 -101.33 -14.24 36.37
C ALA A 733 -100.24 -13.40 35.65
N LEU A 734 -100.57 -12.76 34.52
CA LEU A 734 -99.64 -11.91 33.74
C LEU A 734 -99.55 -10.46 34.28
N ALA A 735 -100.57 -9.99 34.99
CA ALA A 735 -100.62 -8.68 35.63
C ALA A 735 -101.24 -8.75 37.06
N PRO A 736 -100.54 -9.33 38.06
CA PRO A 736 -101.12 -9.58 39.39
C PRO A 736 -101.55 -8.34 40.16
N ALA A 737 -100.99 -7.17 39.82
CA ALA A 737 -101.25 -5.89 40.46
C ALA A 737 -102.25 -5.00 39.70
N ASP A 738 -102.88 -5.50 38.62
CA ASP A 738 -103.89 -4.73 37.88
C ASP A 738 -105.28 -4.79 38.57
N PRO A 739 -105.79 -3.67 39.10
CA PRO A 739 -107.07 -3.65 39.81
C PRO A 739 -108.28 -3.80 38.89
N ALA A 740 -108.17 -3.44 37.61
CA ALA A 740 -109.27 -3.58 36.64
C ALA A 740 -109.47 -5.05 36.26
N VAL A 741 -108.38 -5.79 36.05
CA VAL A 741 -108.41 -7.25 35.82
C VAL A 741 -109.01 -7.98 37.02
N ALA A 742 -108.61 -7.61 38.25
CA ALA A 742 -109.17 -8.19 39.47
C ALA A 742 -110.67 -7.88 39.64
N ALA A 743 -111.11 -6.65 39.32
CA ALA A 743 -112.51 -6.24 39.44
C ALA A 743 -113.43 -6.98 38.45
N GLU A 744 -113.02 -7.12 37.19
CA GLU A 744 -113.82 -7.80 36.16
C GLU A 744 -113.89 -9.32 36.42
N ARG A 745 -112.81 -9.93 36.93
CA ARG A 745 -112.82 -11.34 37.39
C ARG A 745 -113.87 -11.58 38.48
N ALA A 746 -113.92 -10.71 39.49
CA ALA A 746 -114.89 -10.82 40.59
C ALA A 746 -116.35 -10.60 40.12
N LYS A 747 -116.55 -9.84 39.04
CA LYS A 747 -117.87 -9.64 38.40
C LYS A 747 -118.32 -10.87 37.62
N LEU A 748 -117.46 -11.51 36.84
CA LEU A 748 -117.78 -12.76 36.15
C LEU A 748 -118.08 -13.92 37.13
N ALA A 749 -117.34 -14.01 38.25
CA ALA A 749 -117.53 -15.06 39.25
C ALA A 749 -118.96 -15.03 39.83
N ARG A 750 -119.41 -13.85 40.29
CA ARG A 750 -120.77 -13.65 40.80
C ARG A 750 -121.87 -13.98 39.78
N ALA A 751 -121.63 -13.72 38.50
CA ALA A 751 -122.58 -14.09 37.44
C ALA A 751 -122.65 -15.60 37.23
N ARG A 752 -121.49 -16.28 37.24
CA ARG A 752 -121.38 -17.73 37.05
C ARG A 752 -122.08 -18.51 38.14
N ASP A 753 -121.84 -18.16 39.40
CA ASP A 753 -122.41 -18.88 40.55
C ASP A 753 -123.94 -18.71 40.63
N ALA A 754 -124.47 -17.50 40.37
CA ALA A 754 -125.92 -17.23 40.34
C ALA A 754 -126.68 -18.05 39.28
N VAL A 755 -126.06 -18.34 38.14
CA VAL A 755 -126.62 -19.22 37.10
C VAL A 755 -126.67 -20.67 37.58
N GLN A 756 -125.63 -21.13 38.27
CA GLN A 756 -125.51 -22.52 38.73
C GLN A 756 -126.52 -22.84 39.86
N ASP A 757 -126.80 -21.88 40.74
CA ASP A 757 -127.85 -21.98 41.77
C ASP A 757 -129.26 -22.03 41.16
N ALA A 758 -129.52 -21.28 40.09
CA ALA A 758 -130.78 -21.29 39.37
C ALA A 758 -131.01 -22.61 38.61
N LEU A 759 -129.98 -23.13 37.92
CA LEU A 759 -130.03 -24.43 37.25
C LEU A 759 -130.18 -25.60 38.23
N THR A 760 -129.63 -25.49 39.44
CA THR A 760 -129.81 -26.53 40.48
C THR A 760 -131.25 -26.55 40.99
N ARG A 761 -131.80 -25.42 41.42
CA ARG A 761 -133.21 -25.31 41.83
C ARG A 761 -134.19 -25.77 40.75
N THR A 762 -133.89 -25.50 39.48
CA THR A 762 -134.66 -26.00 38.32
C THR A 762 -134.76 -27.53 38.31
N ARG A 763 -133.64 -28.22 38.53
CA ARG A 763 -133.54 -29.69 38.50
C ARG A 763 -134.40 -30.31 39.61
N ASP A 764 -134.35 -29.74 40.80
CA ASP A 764 -135.07 -30.24 41.97
C ASP A 764 -136.59 -30.05 41.81
N PHE A 765 -137.02 -28.90 41.28
CA PHE A 765 -138.43 -28.67 40.95
C PHE A 765 -138.93 -29.59 39.82
N LEU A 766 -138.10 -29.89 38.81
CA LEU A 766 -138.46 -30.84 37.75
C LEU A 766 -138.59 -32.28 38.29
N ALA A 767 -137.66 -32.72 39.13
CA ALA A 767 -137.72 -34.03 39.79
C ALA A 767 -138.99 -34.20 40.65
N ALA A 768 -139.41 -33.12 41.32
CA ALA A 768 -140.66 -33.07 42.08
C ALA A 768 -141.93 -32.90 41.21
N ARG A 769 -141.84 -32.93 39.86
CA ARG A 769 -142.91 -32.61 38.90
C ARG A 769 -143.59 -31.24 39.12
N ARG A 770 -142.89 -30.29 39.77
CA ARG A 770 -143.35 -28.91 40.03
C ARG A 770 -142.94 -27.99 38.88
N PHE A 771 -143.40 -28.31 37.67
CA PHE A 771 -142.92 -27.72 36.40
C PHE A 771 -142.91 -26.18 36.40
N ASP A 772 -143.93 -25.54 36.97
CA ASP A 772 -144.04 -24.07 36.96
C ASP A 772 -142.99 -23.37 37.84
N LEU A 773 -142.53 -24.02 38.93
CA LEU A 773 -141.38 -23.53 39.71
C LEU A 773 -140.04 -23.78 39.01
N ALA A 774 -139.93 -24.88 38.26
CA ALA A 774 -138.74 -25.14 37.44
C ALA A 774 -138.58 -24.07 36.34
N LEU A 775 -139.68 -23.65 35.71
CA LEU A 775 -139.69 -22.53 34.76
C LEU A 775 -139.35 -21.18 35.43
N ALA A 776 -139.84 -20.93 36.65
CA ALA A 776 -139.53 -19.72 37.39
C ALA A 776 -138.03 -19.64 37.76
N ALA A 777 -137.41 -20.74 38.18
CA ALA A 777 -135.98 -20.81 38.49
C ALA A 777 -135.11 -20.53 37.24
N LEU A 778 -135.48 -21.06 36.07
CA LEU A 778 -134.80 -20.75 34.81
C LEU A 778 -134.87 -19.27 34.44
N ALA A 779 -136.03 -18.63 34.65
CA ALA A 779 -136.21 -17.20 34.42
C ALA A 779 -135.39 -16.30 35.37
N GLU A 780 -134.76 -16.84 36.42
CA GLU A 780 -133.74 -16.13 37.20
C GLU A 780 -132.35 -16.22 36.53
N ALA A 781 -131.98 -17.39 35.98
CA ALA A 781 -130.73 -17.54 35.23
C ALA A 781 -130.69 -16.65 33.98
N GLU A 782 -131.81 -16.54 33.26
CA GLU A 782 -131.96 -15.70 32.06
C GLU A 782 -131.70 -14.21 32.34
N LYS A 783 -131.93 -13.73 33.58
CA LYS A 783 -131.65 -12.34 33.98
C LYS A 783 -130.16 -12.07 34.17
N VAL A 784 -129.36 -13.10 34.44
CA VAL A 784 -127.91 -12.98 34.63
C VAL A 784 -127.19 -12.98 33.29
N ASN A 785 -127.59 -13.86 32.36
CA ASN A 785 -127.20 -13.79 30.95
C ASN A 785 -128.31 -14.41 30.07
N THR A 786 -128.89 -13.60 29.18
CA THR A 786 -130.04 -13.98 28.34
C THR A 786 -129.71 -14.98 27.23
N LYS A 787 -128.44 -15.37 27.06
CA LYS A 787 -127.95 -16.23 25.96
C LYS A 787 -127.43 -17.60 26.41
N LEU A 788 -127.60 -17.98 27.68
CA LEU A 788 -127.10 -19.24 28.23
C LEU A 788 -127.75 -20.46 27.54
N PRO A 789 -127.01 -21.27 26.75
CA PRO A 789 -127.60 -22.36 25.98
C PRO A 789 -128.23 -23.44 26.89
N THR A 790 -127.55 -23.77 27.98
CA THR A 790 -128.02 -24.70 29.01
C THR A 790 -129.36 -24.28 29.63
N VAL A 791 -129.61 -22.99 29.82
CA VAL A 791 -130.88 -22.50 30.37
C VAL A 791 -132.03 -22.73 29.37
N ALA A 792 -131.78 -22.52 28.08
CA ALA A 792 -132.75 -22.83 27.03
C ALA A 792 -133.02 -24.36 26.90
N GLU A 793 -131.98 -25.19 27.00
CA GLU A 793 -132.10 -26.66 27.00
C GLU A 793 -132.94 -27.16 28.19
N TRP A 794 -132.64 -26.70 29.40
CA TRP A 794 -133.43 -27.06 30.59
C TRP A 794 -134.87 -26.55 30.49
N ARG A 795 -135.12 -25.38 29.87
CA ARG A 795 -136.47 -24.86 29.61
C ARG A 795 -137.27 -25.78 28.69
N GLN A 796 -136.68 -26.23 27.58
CA GLN A 796 -137.31 -27.21 26.67
C GLN A 796 -137.59 -28.54 27.40
N LYS A 797 -136.64 -29.03 28.19
CA LYS A 797 -136.79 -30.28 28.97
C LYS A 797 -137.94 -30.21 29.98
N VAL A 798 -138.08 -29.10 30.71
CA VAL A 798 -139.18 -28.88 31.67
C VAL A 798 -140.54 -28.85 30.97
N LEU A 799 -140.63 -28.20 29.81
CA LEU A 799 -141.87 -28.13 29.02
C LEU A 799 -142.25 -29.49 28.41
N ALA A 800 -141.28 -30.25 27.90
CA ALA A 800 -141.52 -31.57 27.32
C ALA A 800 -142.10 -32.57 28.34
N GLU A 801 -141.51 -32.64 29.54
CA GLU A 801 -142.00 -33.51 30.62
C GLU A 801 -143.38 -33.08 31.15
N LYS A 802 -143.67 -31.77 31.20
CA LYS A 802 -145.02 -31.26 31.55
C LYS A 802 -146.06 -31.76 30.55
N ASN A 803 -145.84 -31.49 29.26
CA ASN A 803 -146.76 -31.86 28.19
C ASN A 803 -146.99 -33.39 28.12
N ARG A 804 -145.93 -34.17 28.35
CA ARG A 804 -146.01 -35.64 28.41
C ARG A 804 -146.92 -36.13 29.54
N ALA A 805 -146.72 -35.63 30.75
CA ALA A 805 -147.51 -36.03 31.91
C ALA A 805 -149.01 -35.73 31.73
N GLU A 806 -149.36 -34.59 31.15
CA GLU A 806 -150.76 -34.21 30.89
C GLU A 806 -151.42 -35.11 29.82
N ALA A 807 -150.67 -35.56 28.81
CA ALA A 807 -151.15 -36.45 27.74
C ALA A 807 -151.36 -37.91 28.20
N GLU A 808 -150.41 -38.46 28.97
CA GLU A 808 -150.53 -39.80 29.57
C GLU A 808 -151.78 -39.85 30.47
N LEU A 809 -151.97 -38.83 31.31
CA LEU A 809 -153.09 -38.70 32.23
C LEU A 809 -154.46 -38.59 31.54
N THR A 810 -154.53 -37.79 30.46
CA THR A 810 -155.75 -37.67 29.63
C THR A 810 -156.15 -39.01 29.01
N THR A 811 -155.15 -39.80 28.59
CA THR A 811 -155.35 -41.13 27.99
C THR A 811 -155.93 -42.12 28.99
N THR A 812 -155.39 -42.18 30.21
CA THR A 812 -155.86 -43.07 31.29
C THR A 812 -157.31 -42.83 31.66
N LEU A 813 -157.73 -41.56 31.78
CA LEU A 813 -159.13 -41.20 32.07
C LEU A 813 -160.07 -41.57 30.91
N GLY A 814 -159.61 -41.45 29.66
CA GLY A 814 -160.37 -41.88 28.47
C GLY A 814 -160.51 -43.41 28.35
N GLN A 815 -159.51 -44.17 28.80
CA GLN A 815 -159.58 -45.63 28.84
C GLN A 815 -160.54 -46.12 29.94
N ALA A 816 -160.49 -45.52 31.14
CA ALA A 816 -161.43 -45.82 32.21
C ALA A 816 -162.89 -45.65 31.77
N ALA A 817 -163.17 -44.61 30.96
CA ALA A 817 -164.53 -44.32 30.47
C ALA A 817 -165.09 -45.47 29.61
N LYS A 818 -164.27 -46.01 28.71
CA LYS A 818 -164.65 -47.12 27.84
C LYS A 818 -164.89 -48.42 28.61
N LEU A 819 -164.09 -48.71 29.63
CA LEU A 819 -164.30 -49.89 30.48
C LEU A 819 -165.62 -49.81 31.27
N ALA A 820 -165.97 -48.63 31.78
CA ALA A 820 -167.25 -48.39 32.45
C ALA A 820 -168.46 -48.64 31.52
N GLU A 821 -168.33 -48.33 30.23
CA GLU A 821 -169.37 -48.52 29.22
C GLU A 821 -169.44 -49.96 28.70
N ALA A 822 -168.30 -50.64 28.62
CA ALA A 822 -168.19 -52.09 28.35
C ALA A 822 -168.69 -52.97 29.51
N LYS A 823 -169.16 -52.38 30.61
CA LYS A 823 -169.51 -53.05 31.88
C LYS A 823 -168.32 -53.80 32.52
N ASP A 824 -167.07 -53.41 32.24
CA ASP A 824 -165.91 -53.84 33.03
C ASP A 824 -165.65 -52.81 34.14
N PHE A 825 -166.46 -52.90 35.18
CA PHE A 825 -166.47 -51.93 36.26
C PHE A 825 -165.25 -52.09 37.21
N ASP A 826 -164.66 -53.28 37.25
CA ASP A 826 -163.38 -53.49 37.95
C ASP A 826 -162.18 -52.90 37.20
N GLY A 827 -162.09 -53.12 35.88
CA GLY A 827 -161.06 -52.50 35.06
C GLY A 827 -161.16 -50.96 35.07
N ALA A 828 -162.37 -50.43 34.95
CA ALA A 828 -162.63 -48.99 34.99
C ALA A 828 -162.19 -48.33 36.30
N ARG A 829 -162.40 -48.99 37.45
CA ARG A 829 -161.98 -48.44 38.76
C ARG A 829 -160.47 -48.30 38.86
N ARG A 830 -159.72 -49.34 38.49
CA ARG A 830 -158.25 -49.38 38.63
C ARG A 830 -157.56 -48.25 37.87
N LEU A 831 -158.06 -47.90 36.68
CA LEU A 831 -157.51 -46.80 35.89
C LEU A 831 -157.77 -45.41 36.51
N LEU A 832 -158.88 -45.24 37.25
CA LEU A 832 -159.17 -44.00 37.97
C LEU A 832 -158.29 -43.83 39.21
N ASP A 833 -158.06 -44.91 39.97
CA ASP A 833 -157.10 -44.89 41.08
C ASP A 833 -155.67 -44.61 40.57
N ALA A 834 -155.23 -45.30 39.51
CA ALA A 834 -153.92 -45.08 38.89
C ALA A 834 -153.73 -43.66 38.35
N ALA A 835 -154.78 -43.03 37.81
CA ALA A 835 -154.71 -41.63 37.37
C ALA A 835 -154.50 -40.66 38.54
N ARG A 836 -155.08 -40.94 39.72
CA ARG A 836 -154.92 -40.09 40.91
C ARG A 836 -153.53 -40.21 41.53
N ASP A 837 -153.00 -41.43 41.60
CA ASP A 837 -151.71 -41.69 42.24
C ASP A 837 -150.50 -41.29 41.36
N ALA A 838 -150.72 -40.98 40.07
CA ALA A 838 -149.72 -40.43 39.14
C ALA A 838 -149.31 -38.97 39.42
N GLY A 839 -150.06 -38.24 40.25
CA GLY A 839 -149.77 -36.87 40.67
C GLY A 839 -151.01 -35.96 40.70
N PRO A 840 -150.85 -34.68 41.11
CA PRO A 840 -151.96 -33.72 41.14
C PRO A 840 -152.54 -33.49 39.73
N LEU A 841 -153.81 -33.87 39.56
CA LEU A 841 -154.54 -33.74 38.30
C LEU A 841 -154.68 -32.26 37.89
N PRO A 842 -154.40 -31.87 36.62
CA PRO A 842 -154.76 -30.57 36.10
C PRO A 842 -156.27 -30.31 36.26
N PRO A 843 -156.72 -29.09 36.63
CA PRO A 843 -158.12 -28.81 36.96
C PRO A 843 -159.18 -29.35 35.98
N PRO A 844 -159.06 -29.24 34.63
CA PRO A 844 -160.06 -29.77 33.71
C PRO A 844 -160.07 -31.31 33.60
N LEU A 845 -158.98 -31.99 33.99
CA LEU A 845 -158.91 -33.45 34.04
C LEU A 845 -159.42 -33.97 35.39
N ALA A 846 -159.14 -33.26 36.48
CA ALA A 846 -159.64 -33.56 37.82
C ALA A 846 -161.18 -33.66 37.86
N ALA A 847 -161.88 -32.73 37.18
CA ALA A 847 -163.33 -32.73 37.08
C ALA A 847 -163.89 -33.97 36.34
N LYS A 848 -163.23 -34.42 35.28
CA LYS A 848 -163.67 -35.56 34.45
C LYS A 848 -163.54 -36.90 35.17
N ALA A 849 -162.48 -37.09 35.96
CA ALA A 849 -162.26 -38.33 36.72
C ALA A 849 -163.42 -38.62 37.69
N LYS A 850 -163.84 -37.59 38.44
CA LYS A 850 -164.76 -37.73 39.58
C LYS A 850 -166.19 -38.16 39.20
N GLU A 851 -166.72 -37.68 38.08
CA GLU A 851 -168.05 -38.15 37.61
C GLU A 851 -167.99 -39.59 37.08
N LEU A 852 -166.86 -40.00 36.51
CA LEU A 852 -166.71 -41.36 36.00
C LEU A 852 -166.63 -42.39 37.13
N GLU A 853 -165.93 -42.10 38.23
CA GLU A 853 -165.92 -42.96 39.43
C GLU A 853 -167.34 -43.33 39.89
N ARG A 854 -168.27 -42.37 39.82
CA ARG A 854 -169.67 -42.51 40.23
C ARG A 854 -170.45 -43.47 39.33
N ARG A 855 -170.20 -43.45 38.01
CA ARG A 855 -170.78 -44.41 37.05
C ARG A 855 -170.25 -45.83 37.29
N VAL A 856 -168.97 -45.95 37.63
CA VAL A 856 -168.28 -47.25 37.78
C VAL A 856 -168.77 -48.01 39.01
N ALA A 857 -168.92 -47.34 40.16
CA ALA A 857 -169.27 -47.99 41.42
C ALA A 857 -170.60 -48.78 41.37
N ALA A 858 -171.60 -48.26 40.65
CA ALA A 858 -172.93 -48.87 40.56
C ALA A 858 -172.96 -50.22 39.83
N GLY A 859 -171.98 -50.50 38.97
CA GLY A 859 -171.98 -51.68 38.10
C GLY A 859 -171.26 -52.92 38.66
N ARG A 860 -170.27 -52.74 39.54
CA ARG A 860 -169.49 -53.87 40.12
C ARG A 860 -170.37 -54.85 40.90
N GLN A 861 -171.36 -54.35 41.65
CA GLN A 861 -172.27 -55.17 42.46
C GLN A 861 -172.98 -56.27 41.65
N THR A 862 -173.21 -56.06 40.35
CA THR A 862 -173.89 -57.04 39.49
C THR A 862 -172.96 -58.09 38.90
N GLN A 863 -171.64 -57.95 39.05
CA GLN A 863 -170.63 -58.69 38.29
C GLN A 863 -169.74 -59.61 39.14
N GLU A 864 -169.49 -59.26 40.40
CA GLU A 864 -168.68 -60.05 41.34
C GLU A 864 -169.28 -61.43 41.67
N ALA A 865 -170.57 -61.62 41.40
CA ALA A 865 -171.26 -62.91 41.55
C ALA A 865 -170.76 -64.02 40.59
N ALA A 866 -170.03 -63.68 39.52
CA ALA A 866 -169.87 -64.58 38.37
C ALA A 866 -168.43 -65.02 38.02
N ARG A 867 -167.38 -64.58 38.72
CA ARG A 867 -165.99 -64.63 38.19
C ARG A 867 -164.94 -65.39 39.03
N ARG A 868 -165.33 -66.29 39.92
CA ARG A 868 -164.43 -66.98 40.88
C ARG A 868 -163.56 -68.14 40.32
N GLU A 869 -163.52 -68.37 39.01
CA GLU A 869 -163.25 -69.72 38.48
C GLU A 869 -161.96 -69.92 37.65
N GLN A 870 -161.19 -68.86 37.31
CA GLN A 870 -160.26 -68.96 36.15
C GLN A 870 -158.81 -68.40 36.29
N ASP A 871 -158.24 -68.33 37.49
CA ASP A 871 -156.83 -67.92 37.67
C ASP A 871 -155.80 -69.08 37.53
N ASN A 872 -154.62 -68.78 36.93
CA ASN A 872 -153.23 -69.20 37.30
C ASN A 872 -152.26 -69.76 36.19
N ARG A 873 -151.08 -69.10 35.99
CA ARG A 873 -149.67 -69.60 35.70
C ARG A 873 -148.90 -69.06 34.45
N GLY A 874 -147.58 -68.75 34.62
CA GLY A 874 -146.53 -68.62 33.55
C GLY A 874 -145.44 -67.50 33.74
N LYS A 875 -144.11 -67.75 33.50
CA LYS A 875 -142.94 -66.80 33.67
C LYS A 875 -141.59 -67.21 32.99
N ALA A 876 -140.58 -66.29 32.89
CA ALA A 876 -139.10 -66.40 32.56
C ALA A 876 -138.60 -65.83 31.17
N THR A 877 -137.31 -65.62 30.73
CA THR A 877 -135.91 -65.96 31.18
C THR A 877 -134.75 -65.16 30.46
N ILE A 878 -133.58 -64.88 31.13
CA ILE A 878 -132.13 -64.78 30.66
C ILE A 878 -131.57 -63.74 29.61
N SER A 879 -130.25 -63.39 29.66
CA SER A 879 -129.42 -62.60 28.67
C SER A 879 -127.85 -62.70 28.89
N ALA A 880 -126.96 -62.20 27.99
CA ALA A 880 -125.45 -62.32 28.03
C ALA A 880 -124.58 -61.35 27.15
N THR A 881 -123.35 -60.95 27.58
CA THR A 881 -122.21 -60.35 26.76
C THR A 881 -120.86 -60.27 27.55
N ALA A 882 -119.69 -60.74 27.04
CA ALA A 882 -118.38 -60.54 27.71
C ALA A 882 -117.05 -60.60 26.90
N ASP A 883 -116.84 -61.55 25.96
CA ASP A 883 -115.47 -61.94 25.51
C ASP A 883 -114.73 -61.05 24.48
N ALA A 884 -115.34 -59.97 23.96
CA ALA A 884 -114.86 -59.32 22.74
C ALA A 884 -113.55 -58.50 22.88
N ASP A 885 -113.32 -57.83 24.00
CA ASP A 885 -112.35 -56.72 24.10
C ASP A 885 -110.87 -57.15 24.04
N ARG A 886 -110.54 -58.39 24.40
CA ARG A 886 -109.13 -58.85 24.51
C ARG A 886 -108.42 -58.87 23.16
N THR A 887 -109.10 -59.32 22.11
CA THR A 887 -108.50 -59.58 20.79
C THR A 887 -108.05 -58.30 20.08
N ALA A 888 -108.78 -57.20 20.25
CA ALA A 888 -108.47 -55.92 19.62
C ALA A 888 -107.10 -55.35 20.06
N ARG A 889 -106.71 -55.58 21.32
CA ARG A 889 -105.48 -55.01 21.90
C ARG A 889 -104.18 -55.61 21.35
N CYS A 890 -104.17 -56.90 21.02
CA CYS A 890 -102.99 -57.55 20.44
C CYS A 890 -102.62 -56.99 19.06
N GLN A 891 -103.64 -56.69 18.23
CA GLN A 891 -103.42 -56.31 16.82
C GLN A 891 -102.77 -54.94 16.66
N GLU A 892 -102.96 -54.02 17.61
CA GLU A 892 -102.47 -52.64 17.46
C GLU A 892 -100.98 -52.49 17.81
N LEU A 893 -100.53 -53.15 18.89
CA LEU A 893 -99.11 -53.16 19.29
C LEU A 893 -98.21 -53.77 18.19
N GLY A 894 -98.69 -54.81 17.49
CA GLY A 894 -97.96 -55.42 16.38
C GLY A 894 -97.75 -54.48 15.17
N LYS A 895 -98.71 -53.61 14.87
CA LYS A 895 -98.57 -52.58 13.84
C LYS A 895 -97.54 -51.53 14.26
N GLN A 896 -97.65 -51.04 15.50
CA GLN A 896 -96.78 -49.99 16.04
C GLN A 896 -95.30 -50.39 16.04
N ALA A 897 -94.99 -51.59 16.55
CA ALA A 897 -93.64 -52.14 16.56
C ALA A 897 -93.05 -52.29 15.14
N THR A 898 -93.89 -52.70 14.18
CA THR A 898 -93.50 -52.88 12.79
C THR A 898 -93.25 -51.56 12.07
N ALA A 899 -94.06 -50.53 12.35
CA ALA A 899 -93.87 -49.19 11.82
C ALA A 899 -92.55 -48.56 12.31
N LYS A 900 -92.22 -48.68 13.61
CA LYS A 900 -90.93 -48.20 14.15
C LYS A 900 -89.73 -48.88 13.50
N ARG A 901 -89.79 -50.21 13.30
CA ARG A 901 -88.73 -50.97 12.63
C ARG A 901 -88.52 -50.53 11.18
N ALA A 902 -89.61 -50.23 10.46
CA ALA A 902 -89.55 -49.71 9.08
C ALA A 902 -89.00 -48.28 9.01
N ALA A 903 -89.21 -47.47 10.05
CA ALA A 903 -88.67 -46.12 10.17
C ALA A 903 -87.21 -46.05 10.67
N GLY A 904 -86.54 -47.20 10.88
CA GLY A 904 -85.17 -47.28 11.39
C GLY A 904 -85.04 -47.11 12.92
N ASP A 905 -86.13 -46.88 13.65
CA ASP A 905 -86.16 -46.88 15.12
C ASP A 905 -86.13 -48.32 15.65
N HIS A 906 -85.00 -48.99 15.45
CA HIS A 906 -84.78 -50.36 15.92
C HIS A 906 -84.89 -50.47 17.46
N ALA A 907 -84.47 -49.45 18.21
CA ALA A 907 -84.51 -49.43 19.68
C ALA A 907 -85.93 -49.20 20.26
N GLY A 908 -86.78 -48.41 19.59
CA GLY A 908 -88.19 -48.31 19.91
C GLY A 908 -89.00 -49.52 19.45
N ALA A 909 -88.67 -50.10 18.28
CA ALA A 909 -89.30 -51.33 17.80
C ALA A 909 -89.10 -52.51 18.76
N ILE A 910 -87.88 -52.71 19.28
CA ILE A 910 -87.59 -53.79 20.24
C ILE A 910 -88.47 -53.71 21.48
N ARG A 911 -88.66 -52.50 22.05
CA ARG A 911 -89.51 -52.29 23.23
C ARG A 911 -90.98 -52.60 22.95
N ASP A 912 -91.51 -52.17 21.81
CA ASP A 912 -92.90 -52.43 21.43
C ASP A 912 -93.14 -53.93 21.17
N TYR A 913 -92.19 -54.64 20.53
CA TYR A 913 -92.28 -56.10 20.36
C TYR A 913 -92.23 -56.85 21.71
N GLN A 914 -91.44 -56.39 22.67
CA GLN A 914 -91.40 -56.98 24.02
C GLN A 914 -92.71 -56.74 24.80
N ALA A 915 -93.33 -55.56 24.64
CA ALA A 915 -94.66 -55.29 25.18
C ALA A 915 -95.74 -56.16 24.53
N LEU A 916 -95.68 -56.36 23.20
CA LEU A 916 -96.58 -57.27 22.48
C LEU A 916 -96.44 -58.72 22.98
N LEU A 917 -95.22 -59.21 23.15
CA LEU A 917 -94.96 -60.57 23.65
C LEU A 917 -95.39 -60.77 25.12
N THR A 918 -95.54 -59.70 25.90
CA THR A 918 -96.10 -59.77 27.26
C THR A 918 -97.61 -59.99 27.26
N LEU A 919 -98.33 -59.49 26.24
CA LEU A 919 -99.79 -59.61 26.11
C LEU A 919 -100.23 -60.78 25.21
N CYS A 920 -99.38 -61.13 24.24
CA CYS A 920 -99.70 -61.99 23.09
C CYS A 920 -98.46 -62.87 22.77
N PRO A 921 -98.01 -63.74 23.70
CA PRO A 921 -96.71 -64.43 23.62
C PRO A 921 -96.55 -65.31 22.37
N ASP A 922 -97.64 -65.86 21.84
CA ASP A 922 -97.65 -66.73 20.65
C ASP A 922 -97.34 -66.00 19.33
N THR A 923 -97.02 -64.69 19.39
CA THR A 923 -96.71 -63.87 18.21
C THR A 923 -95.28 -64.12 17.71
N CYS A 924 -95.01 -65.30 17.15
CA CYS A 924 -93.67 -65.76 16.77
C CYS A 924 -92.85 -64.78 15.91
N GLN A 925 -93.52 -64.00 15.05
CA GLN A 925 -92.89 -62.97 14.22
C GLN A 925 -92.22 -61.85 15.03
N ALA A 926 -92.71 -61.56 16.25
CA ALA A 926 -92.14 -60.53 17.11
C ALA A 926 -90.73 -60.91 17.61
N TYR A 927 -90.50 -62.17 17.99
CA TYR A 927 -89.16 -62.68 18.35
C TYR A 927 -88.16 -62.49 17.21
N ASN A 928 -88.53 -62.89 15.98
CA ASN A 928 -87.70 -62.68 14.80
C ASN A 928 -87.41 -61.19 14.57
N ASN A 929 -88.41 -60.33 14.69
CA ASN A 929 -88.24 -58.90 14.43
C ASN A 929 -87.42 -58.17 15.50
N VAL A 930 -87.38 -58.66 16.75
CA VAL A 930 -86.41 -58.23 17.77
C VAL A 930 -85.00 -58.66 17.37
N GLY A 931 -84.80 -59.94 17.01
CA GLY A 931 -83.52 -60.45 16.51
C GLY A 931 -82.99 -59.65 15.31
N THR A 932 -83.83 -59.41 14.29
CA THR A 932 -83.47 -58.58 13.12
C THR A 932 -83.10 -57.15 13.53
N SER A 933 -83.80 -56.56 14.50
CA SER A 933 -83.50 -55.18 14.94
C SER A 933 -82.18 -55.08 15.71
N LEU A 934 -81.84 -56.09 16.53
CA LEU A 934 -80.52 -56.19 17.18
C LEU A 934 -79.39 -56.42 16.16
N TYR A 935 -79.62 -57.32 15.20
CA TYR A 935 -78.67 -57.60 14.11
C TYR A 935 -78.41 -56.38 13.22
N SER A 936 -79.43 -55.59 12.90
CA SER A 936 -79.30 -54.31 12.19
C SER A 936 -78.55 -53.24 12.99
N LEU A 937 -78.60 -53.28 14.32
CA LEU A 937 -77.83 -52.41 15.22
C LEU A 937 -76.39 -52.91 15.48
N GLY A 938 -75.99 -54.05 14.90
CA GLY A 938 -74.66 -54.65 15.06
C GLY A 938 -74.50 -55.60 16.25
N TYR A 939 -75.50 -55.68 17.14
CA TYR A 939 -75.57 -56.58 18.30
C TYR A 939 -75.79 -58.04 17.87
N THR A 940 -74.79 -58.59 17.20
CA THR A 940 -74.87 -59.85 16.46
C THR A 940 -74.94 -61.05 17.40
N ALA A 941 -74.25 -61.00 18.55
CA ALA A 941 -74.30 -62.06 19.55
C ALA A 941 -75.65 -62.08 20.28
N GLU A 942 -76.15 -60.90 20.62
CA GLU A 942 -77.37 -60.65 21.37
C GLU A 942 -78.62 -60.90 20.52
N SER A 943 -78.52 -60.81 19.20
CA SER A 943 -79.61 -61.15 18.26
C SER A 943 -79.93 -62.65 18.20
N LEU A 944 -78.93 -63.52 18.44
CA LEU A 944 -79.08 -64.97 18.23
C LEU A 944 -80.13 -65.63 19.14
N PRO A 945 -80.20 -65.36 20.46
CA PRO A 945 -81.25 -65.90 21.32
C PRO A 945 -82.67 -65.55 20.84
N TRP A 946 -82.89 -64.35 20.29
CA TRP A 946 -84.20 -63.94 19.79
C TRP A 946 -84.59 -64.64 18.49
N PHE A 947 -83.63 -64.93 17.62
CA PHE A 947 -83.86 -65.81 16.46
C PHE A 947 -84.13 -67.26 16.89
N ASP A 948 -83.46 -67.76 17.94
CA ASP A 948 -83.71 -69.11 18.47
C ASP A 948 -85.09 -69.24 19.13
N GLU A 949 -85.58 -68.23 19.86
CA GLU A 949 -86.97 -68.21 20.33
C GLU A 949 -87.99 -68.12 19.17
N ALA A 950 -87.68 -67.38 18.10
CA ALA A 950 -88.52 -67.39 16.90
C ALA A 950 -88.60 -68.78 16.26
N VAL A 951 -87.47 -69.50 16.18
CA VAL A 951 -87.40 -70.89 15.69
C VAL A 951 -88.12 -71.86 16.65
N LYS A 952 -88.07 -71.68 17.96
CA LYS A 952 -88.86 -72.48 18.92
C LYS A 952 -90.37 -72.26 18.75
N CYS A 953 -90.79 -71.01 18.56
CA CYS A 953 -92.19 -70.63 18.42
C CYS A 953 -92.78 -71.11 17.08
N ALA A 954 -92.04 -70.99 15.98
CA ALA A 954 -92.46 -71.43 14.65
C ALA A 954 -91.38 -72.28 13.94
N PRO A 955 -91.14 -73.54 14.36
CA PRO A 955 -90.01 -74.35 13.87
C PRO A 955 -90.07 -74.73 12.39
N LYS A 956 -91.25 -74.60 11.77
CA LYS A 956 -91.41 -74.82 10.32
C LYS A 956 -90.98 -73.60 9.49
N GLU A 957 -91.02 -72.40 10.04
CA GLU A 957 -90.70 -71.17 9.31
C GLU A 957 -89.24 -71.21 8.81
N ALA A 958 -89.04 -70.91 7.53
CA ALA A 958 -87.73 -70.93 6.89
C ALA A 958 -86.94 -69.69 7.28
N LEU A 959 -87.57 -68.52 7.21
CA LEU A 959 -86.93 -67.22 7.47
C LEU A 959 -86.28 -67.15 8.86
N TYR A 960 -86.91 -67.73 9.88
CA TYR A 960 -86.39 -67.69 11.26
C TYR A 960 -85.16 -68.60 11.41
N ARG A 961 -85.19 -69.78 10.77
CA ARG A 961 -84.05 -70.72 10.75
C ARG A 961 -82.88 -70.16 9.93
N GLU A 962 -83.16 -69.49 8.82
CA GLU A 962 -82.17 -68.81 7.98
C GLU A 962 -81.50 -67.65 8.73
N ASN A 963 -82.28 -66.78 9.40
CA ASN A 963 -81.72 -65.70 10.22
C ASN A 963 -80.86 -66.23 11.37
N ALA A 964 -81.30 -67.29 12.05
CA ALA A 964 -80.54 -67.94 13.12
C ALA A 964 -79.24 -68.59 12.60
N ALA A 965 -79.28 -69.22 11.41
CA ALA A 965 -78.13 -69.87 10.77
C ALA A 965 -77.11 -68.84 10.23
N LEU A 966 -77.58 -67.75 9.60
CA LEU A 966 -76.74 -66.65 9.15
C LEU A 966 -76.03 -65.98 10.33
N THR A 967 -76.75 -65.74 11.41
CA THR A 967 -76.19 -65.14 12.64
C THR A 967 -75.14 -66.05 13.28
N ARG A 968 -75.41 -67.36 13.40
CA ARG A 968 -74.39 -68.36 13.81
C ARG A 968 -73.17 -68.36 12.91
N THR A 969 -73.36 -68.34 11.60
CA THR A 969 -72.26 -68.31 10.60
C THR A 969 -71.40 -67.06 10.77
N ARG A 970 -72.02 -65.90 11.02
CA ARG A 970 -71.32 -64.62 11.21
C ARG A 970 -70.57 -64.53 12.54
N LEU A 971 -71.02 -65.26 13.57
CA LEU A 971 -70.33 -65.40 14.86
C LEU A 971 -69.22 -66.47 14.84
N ALA A 972 -69.32 -67.45 13.93
CA ALA A 972 -68.32 -68.51 13.75
C ALA A 972 -67.21 -68.15 12.74
N ALA A 973 -67.33 -67.03 12.03
CA ALA A 973 -66.30 -66.55 11.10
C ALA A 973 -65.07 -66.03 11.87
N PRO A 974 -63.83 -66.42 11.47
CA PRO A 974 -62.62 -65.83 12.04
C PRO A 974 -62.60 -64.31 11.81
N GLN A 975 -62.26 -63.54 12.85
CA GLN A 975 -61.98 -62.11 12.68
C GLN A 975 -60.73 -61.92 11.81
N PRO A 976 -60.69 -60.90 10.94
CA PRO A 976 -59.51 -60.62 10.12
C PRO A 976 -58.29 -60.27 10.99
N PRO A 977 -57.08 -60.74 10.62
CA PRO A 977 -55.85 -60.42 11.35
C PRO A 977 -55.50 -58.93 11.22
N LYS A 978 -54.61 -58.45 12.10
CA LYS A 978 -54.08 -57.08 12.07
C LYS A 978 -53.34 -56.80 10.75
N PRO A 979 -53.31 -55.56 10.24
CA PRO A 979 -52.70 -55.26 8.95
C PRO A 979 -51.18 -55.45 8.95
N GLY A 980 -50.67 -56.31 8.06
CA GLY A 980 -49.23 -56.44 7.83
C GLY A 980 -48.86 -57.58 6.89
N GLU A 981 -48.45 -57.22 5.66
CA GLU A 981 -47.30 -57.73 4.88
C GLU A 981 -47.55 -57.91 3.38
N ALA A 982 -46.80 -57.15 2.56
CA ALA A 982 -46.23 -57.55 1.28
C ALA A 982 -45.31 -56.43 0.74
N GLY A 983 -44.07 -56.75 0.34
CA GLY A 983 -43.03 -55.76 0.02
C GLY A 983 -42.42 -55.11 1.28
N PRO A 984 -41.22 -54.48 1.19
CA PRO A 984 -40.48 -54.00 2.36
C PRO A 984 -41.36 -53.02 3.16
N SER A 985 -41.76 -53.47 4.34
CA SER A 985 -42.99 -53.02 4.96
C SER A 985 -42.85 -51.63 5.58
N CYS A 986 -43.99 -50.98 5.82
CA CYS A 986 -44.05 -49.75 6.62
C CYS A 986 -43.34 -49.95 7.97
N ALA A 987 -43.47 -51.14 8.57
CA ALA A 987 -42.78 -51.53 9.80
C ALA A 987 -41.25 -51.63 9.62
N ALA A 988 -40.72 -52.29 8.58
CA ALA A 988 -39.26 -52.40 8.38
C ALA A 988 -38.60 -51.02 8.10
N ALA A 989 -39.28 -50.15 7.35
CA ALA A 989 -38.83 -48.78 7.14
C ALA A 989 -38.93 -47.93 8.44
N PHE A 990 -39.95 -48.18 9.27
CA PHE A 990 -40.12 -47.56 10.58
C PHE A 990 -39.09 -48.04 11.60
N GLU A 991 -38.77 -49.33 11.67
CA GLU A 991 -37.70 -49.91 12.49
C GLU A 991 -36.32 -49.34 12.10
N THR A 992 -36.09 -49.08 10.81
CA THR A 992 -34.89 -48.38 10.33
C THR A 992 -34.83 -46.94 10.88
N ALA A 993 -35.96 -46.22 10.92
CA ALA A 993 -36.05 -44.88 11.49
C ALA A 993 -35.93 -44.88 13.02
N GLU A 994 -36.51 -45.88 13.71
CA GLU A 994 -36.36 -46.12 15.15
C GLU A 994 -34.92 -46.42 15.53
N THR A 995 -34.24 -47.25 14.75
CA THR A 995 -32.82 -47.61 14.97
C THR A 995 -31.94 -46.37 14.87
N ARG A 996 -32.16 -45.51 13.87
CA ARG A 996 -31.46 -44.20 13.76
C ARG A 996 -31.78 -43.28 14.94
N ARG A 997 -33.06 -43.19 15.34
CA ARG A 997 -33.53 -42.37 16.48
C ARG A 997 -32.93 -42.84 17.81
N GLY A 998 -32.74 -44.15 17.98
CA GLY A 998 -32.07 -44.78 19.12
C GLY A 998 -30.56 -44.54 19.12
N GLY A 999 -29.92 -44.65 17.95
CA GLY A 999 -28.50 -44.35 17.75
C GLY A 999 -28.14 -42.85 17.77
N GLY A 1000 -29.10 -41.95 17.99
CA GLY A 1000 -28.88 -40.50 18.07
C GLY A 1000 -28.89 -39.76 16.72
N ASP A 1001 -28.99 -40.45 15.59
CA ASP A 1001 -29.23 -39.84 14.28
C ASP A 1001 -30.68 -39.37 14.15
N LEU A 1002 -30.99 -38.26 14.81
CA LEU A 1002 -32.31 -37.64 14.75
C LEU A 1002 -32.64 -37.13 13.34
N ALA A 1003 -31.64 -36.80 12.51
CA ALA A 1003 -31.86 -36.23 11.18
C ALA A 1003 -32.27 -37.32 10.18
N GLY A 1004 -31.46 -38.38 10.04
CA GLY A 1004 -31.78 -39.53 9.21
C GLY A 1004 -32.92 -40.39 9.75
N ALA A 1005 -33.27 -40.26 11.05
CA ALA A 1005 -34.54 -40.75 11.58
C ALA A 1005 -35.74 -39.92 11.10
N ALA A 1006 -35.67 -38.58 11.16
CA ALA A 1006 -36.75 -37.72 10.70
C ALA A 1006 -37.06 -37.92 9.20
N GLU A 1007 -36.04 -38.02 8.35
CA GLU A 1007 -36.24 -38.37 6.93
C GLU A 1007 -36.73 -39.83 6.76
N GLY A 1008 -36.32 -40.74 7.65
CA GLY A 1008 -36.87 -42.10 7.72
C GLY A 1008 -38.38 -42.13 7.98
N TYR A 1009 -38.87 -41.46 9.03
CA TYR A 1009 -40.31 -41.39 9.31
C TYR A 1009 -41.09 -40.66 8.20
N LYS A 1010 -40.51 -39.60 7.60
CA LYS A 1010 -41.10 -38.94 6.41
C LYS A 1010 -41.29 -39.94 5.26
N ALA A 1011 -40.29 -40.77 4.96
CA ALA A 1011 -40.41 -41.81 3.94
C ALA A 1011 -41.45 -42.88 4.31
N VAL A 1012 -41.58 -43.23 5.59
CA VAL A 1012 -42.65 -44.12 6.07
C VAL A 1012 -44.02 -43.52 5.83
N VAL A 1013 -44.29 -42.27 6.26
CA VAL A 1013 -45.63 -41.66 6.11
C VAL A 1013 -45.97 -41.32 4.66
N ALA A 1014 -44.98 -40.99 3.82
CA ALA A 1014 -45.18 -40.78 2.39
C ALA A 1014 -45.52 -42.08 1.64
N ARG A 1015 -45.00 -43.23 2.11
CA ARG A 1015 -45.29 -44.56 1.56
C ARG A 1015 -46.54 -45.21 2.18
N CYS A 1016 -46.84 -44.89 3.43
CA CYS A 1016 -47.86 -45.51 4.25
C CYS A 1016 -48.63 -44.44 5.07
N PRO A 1017 -49.58 -43.71 4.46
CA PRO A 1017 -50.29 -42.59 5.11
C PRO A 1017 -51.14 -43.00 6.32
N ASP A 1018 -51.46 -44.28 6.48
CA ASP A 1018 -52.23 -44.81 7.61
C ASP A 1018 -51.33 -45.33 8.76
N PHE A 1019 -50.00 -45.21 8.65
CA PHE A 1019 -49.06 -45.67 9.69
C PHE A 1019 -48.92 -44.63 10.82
N CYS A 1020 -49.98 -44.47 11.61
CA CYS A 1020 -50.15 -43.38 12.59
C CYS A 1020 -48.93 -43.17 13.53
N ALA A 1021 -48.27 -44.25 13.94
CA ALA A 1021 -47.10 -44.20 14.82
C ALA A 1021 -45.89 -43.46 14.20
N ALA A 1022 -45.74 -43.46 12.88
CA ALA A 1022 -44.65 -42.74 12.21
C ALA A 1022 -44.86 -41.22 12.25
N TYR A 1023 -46.10 -40.73 12.19
CA TYR A 1023 -46.41 -39.32 12.40
C TYR A 1023 -46.07 -38.87 13.84
N ASN A 1024 -46.45 -39.67 14.84
CA ASN A 1024 -46.12 -39.41 16.24
C ASN A 1024 -44.60 -39.41 16.47
N ASN A 1025 -43.88 -40.38 15.92
CA ASN A 1025 -42.45 -40.53 16.18
C ASN A 1025 -41.59 -39.57 15.34
N LEU A 1026 -42.09 -39.08 14.20
CA LEU A 1026 -41.57 -37.89 13.51
C LEU A 1026 -41.71 -36.64 14.39
N GLY A 1027 -42.90 -36.41 14.98
CA GLY A 1027 -43.12 -35.31 15.92
C GLY A 1027 -42.19 -35.36 17.14
N LEU A 1028 -42.03 -36.54 17.76
CA LEU A 1028 -41.10 -36.72 18.88
C LEU A 1028 -39.63 -36.53 18.49
N THR A 1029 -39.27 -36.86 17.25
CA THR A 1029 -37.92 -36.65 16.72
C THR A 1029 -37.64 -35.17 16.45
N LEU A 1030 -38.61 -34.43 15.89
CA LEU A 1030 -38.54 -32.98 15.73
C LEU A 1030 -38.46 -32.27 17.09
N HIS A 1031 -39.20 -32.72 18.12
CA HIS A 1031 -39.04 -32.24 19.49
C HIS A 1031 -37.63 -32.45 20.04
N LYS A 1032 -37.01 -33.61 19.81
CA LYS A 1032 -35.61 -33.85 20.19
C LYS A 1032 -34.61 -32.99 19.42
N GLN A 1033 -34.94 -32.53 18.21
CA GLN A 1033 -34.18 -31.52 17.45
C GLN A 1033 -34.46 -30.08 17.90
N GLY A 1034 -35.34 -29.85 18.90
CA GLY A 1034 -35.78 -28.52 19.33
C GLY A 1034 -36.84 -27.87 18.42
N ARG A 1035 -37.19 -28.49 17.29
CA ARG A 1035 -38.12 -28.02 16.24
C ARG A 1035 -39.58 -28.19 16.63
N THR A 1036 -39.90 -27.71 17.83
CA THR A 1036 -41.20 -27.85 18.51
C THR A 1036 -42.40 -27.37 17.69
N PRO A 1037 -42.33 -26.23 16.95
CA PRO A 1037 -43.46 -25.78 16.13
C PRO A 1037 -43.75 -26.71 14.94
N GLU A 1038 -42.72 -27.24 14.31
CA GLU A 1038 -42.82 -28.13 13.15
C GLU A 1038 -43.37 -29.52 13.52
N ALA A 1039 -43.24 -29.92 14.78
CA ALA A 1039 -43.76 -31.20 15.27
C ALA A 1039 -45.30 -31.24 15.40
N LEU A 1040 -45.94 -30.10 15.67
CA LEU A 1040 -47.38 -30.00 15.93
C LEU A 1040 -48.28 -30.63 14.85
N PRO A 1041 -48.15 -30.30 13.54
CA PRO A 1041 -49.02 -30.89 12.50
C PRO A 1041 -48.85 -32.40 12.36
N PHE A 1042 -47.69 -32.97 12.74
CA PHE A 1042 -47.50 -34.43 12.72
C PHE A 1042 -48.19 -35.11 13.90
N PHE A 1043 -48.21 -34.51 15.10
CA PHE A 1043 -49.04 -35.03 16.21
C PHE A 1043 -50.54 -34.90 15.92
N GLU A 1044 -50.96 -33.79 15.31
CA GLU A 1044 -52.34 -33.60 14.86
C GLU A 1044 -52.73 -34.67 13.82
N GLN A 1045 -51.83 -35.03 12.89
CA GLN A 1045 -52.06 -36.07 11.91
C GLN A 1045 -52.05 -37.49 12.52
N ALA A 1046 -51.20 -37.76 13.52
CA ALA A 1046 -51.25 -39.01 14.27
C ALA A 1046 -52.60 -39.19 14.98
N LEU A 1047 -53.09 -38.13 15.62
CA LEU A 1047 -54.38 -38.12 16.31
C LEU A 1047 -55.58 -38.19 15.34
N ARG A 1048 -55.49 -37.59 14.14
CA ARG A 1048 -56.47 -37.83 13.06
C ARG A 1048 -56.49 -39.29 12.59
N CYS A 1049 -55.32 -39.92 12.53
CA CYS A 1049 -55.12 -41.30 12.05
C CYS A 1049 -55.63 -42.34 13.06
N ASN A 1050 -55.44 -42.13 14.37
CA ASN A 1050 -56.12 -42.89 15.42
C ASN A 1050 -56.63 -41.99 16.56
N PRO A 1051 -57.90 -41.53 16.52
CA PRO A 1051 -58.48 -40.65 17.53
C PRO A 1051 -58.66 -41.27 18.93
N GLN A 1052 -58.49 -42.59 19.07
CA GLN A 1052 -58.63 -43.32 20.34
C GLN A 1052 -57.27 -43.64 20.99
N ASP A 1053 -56.16 -43.24 20.39
CA ASP A 1053 -54.83 -43.45 20.98
C ASP A 1053 -54.48 -42.33 21.96
N ASN A 1054 -54.48 -42.66 23.26
CA ASN A 1054 -54.14 -41.73 24.33
C ASN A 1054 -52.73 -41.15 24.18
N LEU A 1055 -51.76 -41.89 23.63
CA LEU A 1055 -50.38 -41.43 23.50
C LEU A 1055 -50.24 -40.34 22.42
N PHE A 1056 -51.00 -40.44 21.33
CA PHE A 1056 -51.05 -39.38 20.31
C PHE A 1056 -51.73 -38.12 20.85
N LYS A 1057 -52.81 -38.30 21.63
CA LYS A 1057 -53.52 -37.21 22.32
C LYS A 1057 -52.62 -36.49 23.32
N GLU A 1058 -51.94 -37.22 24.20
CA GLU A 1058 -51.02 -36.66 25.20
C GLU A 1058 -49.87 -35.88 24.55
N ASN A 1059 -49.25 -36.42 23.49
CA ASN A 1059 -48.18 -35.73 22.78
C ASN A 1059 -48.66 -34.47 22.06
N TYR A 1060 -49.86 -34.49 21.45
CA TYR A 1060 -50.49 -33.32 20.86
C TYR A 1060 -50.77 -32.24 21.92
N GLU A 1061 -51.47 -32.58 23.00
CA GLU A 1061 -51.83 -31.65 24.07
C GLU A 1061 -50.60 -31.06 24.77
N LEU A 1062 -49.57 -31.87 25.03
CA LEU A 1062 -48.28 -31.42 25.58
C LEU A 1062 -47.56 -30.45 24.62
N THR A 1063 -47.64 -30.68 23.31
CA THR A 1063 -47.06 -29.82 22.28
C THR A 1063 -47.77 -28.47 22.22
N VAL A 1064 -49.09 -28.47 22.15
CA VAL A 1064 -49.92 -27.25 22.18
C VAL A 1064 -49.67 -26.47 23.48
N LYS A 1065 -49.55 -27.15 24.62
CA LYS A 1065 -49.23 -26.53 25.91
C LYS A 1065 -47.83 -25.89 25.90
N ARG A 1066 -46.81 -26.58 25.36
CA ARG A 1066 -45.43 -26.05 25.26
C ARG A 1066 -45.35 -24.82 24.37
N LEU A 1067 -45.97 -24.86 23.18
CA LEU A 1067 -45.98 -23.71 22.26
C LEU A 1067 -46.68 -22.49 22.88
N ARG A 1068 -47.86 -22.68 23.49
CA ARG A 1068 -48.56 -21.63 24.24
C ARG A 1068 -47.81 -21.08 25.46
N THR A 1069 -46.78 -21.78 25.95
CA THR A 1069 -45.86 -21.26 26.99
C THR A 1069 -44.59 -20.61 26.42
N ALA A 1070 -44.16 -21.00 25.21
CA ALA A 1070 -43.08 -20.34 24.50
C ALA A 1070 -43.53 -18.95 23.98
N GLU A 1071 -44.72 -18.87 23.38
CA GLU A 1071 -45.38 -17.61 22.97
C GLU A 1071 -45.66 -16.63 24.14
N LYS A 1072 -45.49 -17.08 25.39
CA LYS A 1072 -45.69 -16.30 26.62
C LYS A 1072 -44.39 -15.99 27.38
N ARG A 1073 -43.23 -16.26 26.79
CA ARG A 1073 -41.94 -15.75 27.25
C ARG A 1073 -41.32 -14.89 26.16
N PRO A 1074 -40.86 -13.66 26.47
CA PRO A 1074 -40.12 -12.82 25.53
C PRO A 1074 -38.71 -13.34 25.25
#